data_AF-A0A950JJ64-F1
#
_entry.id   AF-A0A950JJ64-F1
#
_cell.length_a   1.000
_cell.length_b   1.000
_cell.length_c   1.000
_cell.angle_alpha   90.00
_cell.angle_beta   90.00
_cell.angle_gamma   90.00
#
_symmetry.space_group_name_H-M   'P 1'
#
loop_
_entity.id
_entity.type
_entity.pdbx_description
1 polymer ?
#
loop_
_entity_poly.entity_id
_entity_poly.type
_entity_poly.pdbx_seq_one_letter_code
_entity_poly.pdbx_strand_id
1 'polypeptide(L)'
;GGVEEARRRDEATQFVQILLDADRRRIENVRVLITMRSDFIGDCANFHGLPEAVSATQYLVPNLTRTQLEEAIRKPIEKAGGTIEPELVERLLNDCGDELDQLPVLQHCLMRLWDRARAETPAGGSRHLTRATYEAIGRMTDALSRHADEIFNQRAGNELAIEQAFRALSEVDREGRAIRRALRFDRLLAETGVAEADLRAALDRFRAANCSFLLPSLSASPTLGPDERIDIGHEALLRRWKKIAGTPDSVDPKTGRPPPGWLAEEQIDGQRHHTLVSLLEGTAGGERATLDDPERTKDWWGRLPRTAAWADRYGGRFDEVKKLIDDAIEAKRRSRLNRRLTVALVIAGVLLAAGGAWIARERAQQQQIAQEKLRQEELDKSAMTSAKTLLEDVLEAYNDNSLDLAGAKSLAAISGQFLDNVRQSSKTSAADLLWGQSLDNEADLYALLGNDEQSLAVAKQAKDVAQSLTQSNPTAQEPLQLLYDASVRAGNALVASGGSHKQDALKEYNAAVGIAEKIVSLSGDGAGEDDIIDVHMKIGDVYKDNELKQYSEARSEYQSGLAGCLAALAKHPQDFNLLRNKGKALYRIAELLRTEKTAGTSDEARTFYRDAADVQNDLVARNAKEALAAQKAPDSSLNSNLAATYTHWGLLEKEAGNLELALEKLRQGIAIDEALAKSEPGNPQWQEFLMPNYLYLAETLEGLKRPDEALAAYRQLNDTRRTLAYHSPGRSKPQKDLAEAAKLLGDRSTGLAQIEAYREAVRSWNRLVDNPKNAAAAAGQYDVVLGFARTFDAKKDWPDAQSAYRVVMKIAVLNYVNDPSATSWRDKAEEAERASVVAGKAAEAAPADPPR
;
A
#
# COMPACT_ATOMS: atom_id res chain seq x y z
N GLY A 1 4.38 -32.99 -23.32
CA GLY A 1 5.03 -32.34 -22.16
C GLY A 1 5.60 -33.38 -21.23
N GLY A 2 4.75 -34.02 -20.41
CA GLY A 2 5.19 -34.81 -19.26
C GLY A 2 6.08 -36.04 -19.52
N VAL A 3 5.96 -36.74 -20.66
CA VAL A 3 6.80 -37.93 -20.94
C VAL A 3 8.26 -37.57 -21.21
N GLU A 4 8.50 -36.51 -21.97
CA GLU A 4 9.85 -36.02 -22.28
C GLU A 4 10.50 -35.37 -21.04
N GLU A 5 9.69 -34.71 -20.21
CA GLU A 5 10.12 -34.08 -18.97
C GLU A 5 10.47 -35.12 -17.89
N ALA A 6 9.67 -36.20 -17.79
CA ALA A 6 10.00 -37.36 -16.96
C ALA A 6 11.30 -38.03 -17.43
N ARG A 7 11.46 -38.24 -18.75
CA ARG A 7 12.69 -38.82 -19.31
C ARG A 7 13.93 -37.99 -18.98
N ARG A 8 13.86 -36.66 -19.11
CA ARG A 8 14.97 -35.76 -18.75
C ARG A 8 15.29 -35.78 -17.26
N ARG A 9 14.27 -35.90 -16.40
CA ARG A 9 14.46 -36.03 -14.95
C ARG A 9 15.17 -37.34 -14.61
N ASP A 10 14.81 -38.42 -15.29
CA ASP A 10 15.46 -39.72 -15.13
C ASP A 10 16.92 -39.68 -15.62
N GLU A 11 17.18 -39.07 -16.78
CA GLU A 11 18.54 -38.84 -17.31
C GLU A 11 19.40 -38.00 -16.36
N ALA A 12 18.86 -36.90 -15.82
CA ALA A 12 19.56 -36.05 -14.85
C ALA A 12 19.87 -36.81 -13.55
N THR A 13 18.93 -37.63 -13.06
CA THR A 13 19.12 -38.44 -11.86
C THR A 13 20.22 -39.48 -12.06
N GLN A 14 20.24 -40.16 -13.22
CA GLN A 14 21.30 -41.10 -13.57
C GLN A 14 22.66 -40.40 -13.70
N PHE A 15 22.70 -39.24 -14.34
CA PHE A 15 23.94 -38.46 -14.49
C PHE A 15 24.52 -38.06 -13.13
N VAL A 16 23.70 -37.53 -12.22
CA VAL A 16 24.14 -37.20 -10.86
C VAL A 16 24.63 -38.45 -10.12
N GLN A 17 23.96 -39.59 -10.27
CA GLN A 17 24.45 -40.82 -9.65
C GLN A 17 25.80 -41.29 -10.20
N ILE A 18 26.05 -41.16 -11.50
CA ILE A 18 27.37 -41.49 -12.08
C ILE A 18 28.47 -40.62 -11.46
N LEU A 19 28.21 -39.33 -11.24
CA LEU A 19 29.17 -38.42 -10.59
C LEU A 19 29.44 -38.82 -9.13
N LEU A 20 28.39 -39.15 -8.37
CA LEU A 20 28.52 -39.59 -6.98
C LEU A 20 29.21 -40.95 -6.87
N ASP A 21 28.92 -41.88 -7.77
CA ASP A 21 29.57 -43.19 -7.82
C ASP A 21 31.05 -43.07 -8.20
N ALA A 22 31.42 -42.14 -9.09
CA ALA A 22 32.82 -41.88 -9.44
C ALA A 22 33.64 -41.43 -8.21
N ASP A 23 33.05 -40.60 -7.35
CA ASP A 23 33.66 -40.19 -6.08
C ASP A 23 33.68 -41.34 -5.05
N ARG A 24 32.54 -42.00 -4.81
CA ARG A 24 32.41 -43.10 -3.82
C ARG A 24 33.33 -44.27 -4.13
N ARG A 25 33.44 -44.66 -5.40
CA ARG A 25 34.29 -45.78 -5.85
C ARG A 25 35.76 -45.39 -5.94
N ARG A 26 36.11 -44.12 -5.69
CA ARG A 26 37.47 -43.57 -5.77
C ARG A 26 38.19 -43.99 -7.05
N ILE A 27 37.52 -43.84 -8.20
CA ILE A 27 38.09 -44.21 -9.49
C ILE A 27 39.42 -43.46 -9.66
N GLU A 28 40.51 -44.21 -9.84
CA GLU A 28 41.84 -43.63 -9.97
C GLU A 28 41.85 -42.64 -11.15
N ASN A 29 42.45 -41.47 -10.93
CA ASN A 29 42.56 -40.34 -11.87
C ASN A 29 41.25 -39.60 -12.22
N VAL A 30 40.13 -39.87 -11.53
CA VAL A 30 38.90 -39.07 -11.68
C VAL A 30 38.72 -38.16 -10.46
N ARG A 31 38.41 -36.88 -10.72
CA ARG A 31 38.03 -35.88 -9.72
C ARG A 31 36.79 -35.17 -10.20
N VAL A 32 35.79 -35.05 -9.33
CA VAL A 32 34.53 -34.37 -9.63
C VAL A 32 34.54 -33.02 -8.92
N LEU A 33 34.49 -31.94 -9.71
CA LEU A 33 34.28 -30.58 -9.20
C LEU A 33 32.95 -30.08 -9.72
N ILE A 34 32.05 -29.71 -8.82
CA ILE A 34 30.74 -29.16 -9.15
C ILE A 34 30.74 -27.68 -8.78
N THR A 35 30.47 -26.82 -9.76
CA THR A 35 30.20 -25.41 -9.54
C THR A 35 28.71 -25.18 -9.68
N MET A 36 28.07 -24.65 -8.64
CA MET A 36 26.65 -24.28 -8.66
C MET A 36 26.47 -22.89 -8.07
N ARG A 37 25.46 -22.16 -8.54
CA ARG A 37 25.04 -20.93 -7.87
C ARG A 37 24.31 -21.28 -6.56
N SER A 38 24.38 -20.39 -5.58
CA SER A 38 23.86 -20.64 -4.23
C SER A 38 22.33 -20.81 -4.18
N ASP A 39 21.60 -20.22 -5.14
CA ASP A 39 20.15 -20.35 -5.27
C ASP A 39 19.68 -21.76 -5.64
N PHE A 40 20.54 -22.59 -6.26
CA PHE A 40 20.22 -23.98 -6.62
C PHE A 40 20.64 -25.01 -5.55
N ILE A 41 21.16 -24.58 -4.40
CA ILE A 41 21.55 -25.50 -3.31
C ILE A 41 20.33 -26.28 -2.82
N GLY A 42 19.16 -25.64 -2.71
CA GLY A 42 17.92 -26.31 -2.30
C GLY A 42 17.48 -27.41 -3.25
N ASP A 43 17.69 -27.22 -4.56
CA ASP A 43 17.30 -28.19 -5.60
C ASP A 43 18.12 -29.48 -5.55
N CYS A 44 19.27 -29.47 -4.87
CA CYS A 44 20.07 -30.68 -4.65
C CYS A 44 19.29 -31.75 -3.87
N ALA A 45 18.32 -31.36 -3.03
CA ALA A 45 17.46 -32.28 -2.29
C ALA A 45 16.65 -33.23 -3.19
N ASN A 46 16.47 -32.87 -4.46
CA ASN A 46 15.78 -33.70 -5.44
C ASN A 46 16.62 -34.91 -5.92
N PHE A 47 17.91 -34.97 -5.60
CA PHE A 47 18.82 -36.00 -6.04
C PHE A 47 19.41 -36.77 -4.85
N HIS A 48 19.08 -38.06 -4.74
CA HIS A 48 19.55 -38.89 -3.62
C HIS A 48 21.09 -38.96 -3.54
N GLY A 49 21.66 -38.59 -2.39
CA GLY A 49 23.11 -38.62 -2.14
C GLY A 49 23.87 -37.34 -2.53
N LEU A 50 23.24 -36.44 -3.30
CA LEU A 50 23.86 -35.18 -3.69
C LEU A 50 23.91 -34.15 -2.55
N PRO A 51 22.85 -33.96 -1.72
CA PRO A 51 22.90 -33.06 -0.58
C PRO A 51 24.04 -33.41 0.38
N GLU A 52 24.23 -34.69 0.70
CA GLU A 52 25.26 -35.16 1.60
C GLU A 52 26.66 -34.88 1.05
N ALA A 53 26.87 -35.12 -0.25
CA ALA A 53 28.14 -34.83 -0.92
C ALA A 53 28.42 -33.31 -0.96
N VAL A 54 27.43 -32.50 -1.33
CA VAL A 54 27.55 -31.04 -1.36
C VAL A 54 27.84 -30.49 0.03
N SER A 55 27.12 -30.93 1.06
CA SER A 55 27.36 -30.50 2.45
C SER A 55 28.73 -30.92 2.98
N ALA A 56 29.24 -32.08 2.58
CA ALA A 56 30.55 -32.56 3.03
C ALA A 56 31.74 -31.80 2.41
N THR A 57 31.58 -31.26 1.20
CA THR A 57 32.68 -30.63 0.44
C THR A 57 32.36 -29.20 -0.01
N GLN A 58 31.43 -28.52 0.66
CA GLN A 58 31.00 -27.19 0.24
C GLN A 58 32.15 -26.18 0.38
N TYR A 59 32.44 -25.47 -0.69
CA TYR A 59 33.26 -24.28 -0.66
C TYR A 59 32.46 -23.11 -1.25
N LEU A 60 32.05 -22.19 -0.39
CA LEU A 60 31.42 -20.95 -0.81
C LEU A 60 32.52 -20.04 -1.34
N VAL A 61 32.59 -19.88 -2.66
CA VAL A 61 33.57 -19.01 -3.30
C VAL A 61 33.31 -17.57 -2.83
N PRO A 62 34.26 -16.93 -2.13
CA PRO A 62 34.08 -15.56 -1.67
C PRO A 62 34.10 -14.58 -2.84
N ASN A 63 33.58 -13.37 -2.63
CA ASN A 63 33.73 -12.29 -3.59
C ASN A 63 35.21 -11.96 -3.81
N LEU A 64 35.55 -11.51 -5.03
CA LEU A 64 36.92 -11.12 -5.37
C LEU A 64 37.36 -9.95 -4.50
N THR A 65 38.58 -10.03 -3.94
CA THR A 65 39.19 -8.88 -3.28
C THR A 65 39.50 -7.79 -4.29
N ARG A 66 39.70 -6.54 -3.85
CA ARG A 66 40.07 -5.42 -4.74
C ARG A 66 41.28 -5.74 -5.61
N THR A 67 42.31 -6.37 -5.04
CA THR A 67 43.51 -6.79 -5.78
C THR A 67 43.19 -7.87 -6.81
N GLN A 68 42.38 -8.87 -6.46
CA GLN A 68 41.97 -9.90 -7.41
C GLN A 68 41.11 -9.33 -8.54
N LEU A 69 40.26 -8.35 -8.25
CA LEU A 69 39.47 -7.63 -9.24
C LEU A 69 40.35 -6.79 -10.17
N GLU A 70 41.37 -6.13 -9.63
CA GLU A 70 42.38 -5.43 -10.42
C GLU A 70 43.12 -6.39 -11.36
N GLU A 71 43.53 -7.55 -10.87
CA GLU A 71 44.15 -8.59 -11.70
C GLU A 71 43.20 -9.10 -12.78
N ALA A 72 41.91 -9.28 -12.45
CA ALA A 72 40.88 -9.69 -13.41
C ALA A 72 40.63 -8.63 -14.51
N ILE A 73 40.90 -7.36 -14.22
CA ILE A 73 40.86 -6.27 -15.21
C ILE A 73 42.14 -6.25 -16.05
N ARG A 74 43.31 -6.20 -15.41
CA ARG A 74 44.61 -5.95 -16.08
C ARG A 74 45.15 -7.15 -16.84
N LYS A 75 45.21 -8.33 -16.20
CA LYS A 75 45.91 -9.50 -16.77
C LYS A 75 45.35 -9.96 -18.11
N PRO A 76 44.01 -9.97 -18.35
CA PRO A 76 43.48 -10.33 -19.67
C PRO A 76 43.88 -9.34 -20.77
N ILE A 77 43.95 -8.05 -20.46
CA ILE A 77 44.34 -6.98 -21.40
C ILE A 77 45.81 -7.14 -21.76
N GLU A 78 46.68 -7.33 -20.76
CA GLU A 78 48.12 -7.56 -20.94
C GLU A 78 48.39 -8.81 -21.78
N LYS A 79 47.70 -9.92 -21.46
CA LYS A 79 47.82 -11.19 -22.21
C LYS A 79 47.38 -11.04 -23.68
N ALA A 80 46.43 -10.15 -23.95
CA ALA A 80 45.99 -9.83 -25.30
C ALA A 80 46.87 -8.78 -26.00
N GLY A 81 47.97 -8.34 -25.38
CA GLY A 81 48.90 -7.36 -25.92
C GLY A 81 48.37 -5.92 -25.92
N GLY A 82 47.33 -5.64 -25.12
CA GLY A 82 46.76 -4.30 -24.93
C GLY A 82 47.32 -3.59 -23.70
N THR A 83 46.91 -2.33 -23.50
CA THR A 83 47.22 -1.51 -22.33
C THR A 83 45.97 -0.82 -21.80
N ILE A 84 45.98 -0.44 -20.52
CA ILE A 84 44.87 0.26 -19.85
C ILE A 84 45.41 1.39 -18.98
N GLU A 85 44.76 2.55 -19.00
CA GLU A 85 45.12 3.67 -18.15
C GLU A 85 45.01 3.29 -16.65
N PRO A 86 46.02 3.61 -15.82
CA PRO A 86 45.95 3.34 -14.38
C PRO A 86 44.74 3.98 -13.69
N GLU A 87 44.40 5.22 -14.09
CA GLU A 87 43.25 5.95 -13.55
C GLU A 87 41.91 5.30 -13.92
N LEU A 88 41.82 4.67 -15.09
CA LEU A 88 40.64 3.91 -15.49
C LEU A 88 40.49 2.66 -14.62
N VAL A 89 41.58 1.97 -14.28
CA VAL A 89 41.52 0.80 -13.39
C VAL A 89 40.99 1.21 -12.02
N GLU A 90 41.53 2.27 -11.41
CA GLU A 90 41.02 2.79 -10.14
C GLU A 90 39.55 3.18 -10.24
N ARG A 91 39.14 3.79 -11.35
CA ARG A 91 37.74 4.16 -11.58
C ARG A 91 36.84 2.94 -11.68
N LEU A 92 37.23 1.90 -12.43
CA LEU A 92 36.47 0.66 -12.57
C LEU A 92 36.34 -0.07 -11.23
N LEU A 93 37.41 -0.11 -10.44
CA LEU A 93 37.40 -0.68 -9.09
C LEU A 93 36.48 0.10 -8.13
N ASN A 94 36.41 1.42 -8.26
CA ASN A 94 35.53 2.25 -7.43
C ASN A 94 34.06 2.19 -7.86
N ASP A 95 33.80 2.09 -9.17
CA ASP A 95 32.44 1.94 -9.70
C ASP A 95 31.90 0.51 -9.47
N CYS A 96 32.79 -0.48 -9.34
CA CYS A 96 32.45 -1.85 -8.96
C CYS A 96 32.35 -1.96 -7.43
N GLY A 97 31.22 -1.49 -6.86
CA GLY A 97 30.91 -1.56 -5.43
C GLY A 97 30.32 -2.92 -4.98
N ASP A 98 29.63 -2.94 -3.82
CA ASP A 98 29.04 -4.15 -3.22
C ASP A 98 27.61 -4.47 -3.69
N GLU A 99 27.15 -3.85 -4.77
CA GLU A 99 25.81 -4.09 -5.31
C GLU A 99 25.70 -5.46 -6.02
N LEU A 100 24.47 -5.93 -6.23
CA LEU A 100 24.22 -7.15 -7.01
C LEU A 100 24.61 -6.98 -8.49
N ASP A 101 25.08 -8.08 -9.10
CA ASP A 101 25.44 -8.21 -10.52
C ASP A 101 26.64 -7.37 -11.02
N GLN A 102 27.52 -6.90 -10.14
CA GLN A 102 28.63 -6.01 -10.53
C GLN A 102 29.64 -6.66 -11.48
N LEU A 103 30.00 -7.94 -11.29
CA LEU A 103 30.95 -8.63 -12.17
C LEU A 103 30.45 -8.76 -13.63
N PRO A 104 29.20 -9.18 -13.90
CA PRO A 104 28.62 -9.12 -15.24
C PRO A 104 28.65 -7.74 -15.89
N VAL A 105 28.37 -6.69 -15.12
CA VAL A 105 28.40 -5.30 -15.63
C VAL A 105 29.84 -4.91 -15.97
N LEU A 106 30.80 -5.24 -15.10
CA LEU A 106 32.23 -4.99 -15.32
C LEU A 106 32.74 -5.71 -16.56
N GLN A 107 32.41 -6.99 -16.71
CA GLN A 107 32.73 -7.77 -17.92
C GLN A 107 32.17 -7.07 -19.17
N HIS A 108 30.93 -6.57 -19.11
CA HIS A 108 30.32 -5.86 -20.22
C HIS A 108 31.03 -4.54 -20.54
N CYS A 109 31.37 -3.74 -19.52
CA CYS A 109 32.13 -2.51 -19.70
C CYS A 109 33.49 -2.77 -20.35
N LEU A 110 34.24 -3.77 -19.87
CA LEU A 110 35.54 -4.15 -20.43
C LEU A 110 35.43 -4.62 -21.88
N MET A 111 34.40 -5.40 -22.22
CA MET A 111 34.12 -5.79 -23.60
C MET A 111 33.88 -4.55 -24.48
N ARG A 112 33.04 -3.60 -24.05
CA ARG A 112 32.74 -2.37 -24.81
C ARG A 112 33.97 -1.49 -24.98
N LEU A 113 34.80 -1.38 -23.95
CA LEU A 113 36.08 -0.67 -24.00
C LEU A 113 37.02 -1.32 -25.01
N TRP A 114 37.15 -2.64 -24.97
CA TRP A 114 38.01 -3.42 -25.85
C TRP A 114 37.60 -3.33 -27.33
N ASP A 115 36.29 -3.27 -27.61
CA ASP A 115 35.75 -3.14 -28.96
C ASP A 115 35.86 -1.71 -29.50
N ARG A 116 35.64 -0.68 -28.68
CA ARG A 116 35.88 0.71 -29.09
C ARG A 116 37.37 0.97 -29.33
N ALA A 117 38.24 0.50 -28.43
CA ALA A 117 39.68 0.60 -28.62
C ALA A 117 40.13 -0.08 -29.92
N ARG A 118 39.53 -1.22 -30.30
CA ARG A 118 39.79 -1.89 -31.59
C ARG A 118 39.49 -1.00 -32.80
N ALA A 119 38.37 -0.26 -32.75
CA ALA A 119 37.96 0.62 -33.84
C ALA A 119 38.87 1.85 -33.97
N GLU A 120 39.47 2.29 -32.86
CA GLU A 120 40.36 3.45 -32.78
C GLU A 120 41.85 3.09 -33.02
N THR A 121 42.20 1.81 -32.92
CA THR A 121 43.59 1.33 -33.08
C THR A 121 43.94 1.13 -34.56
N PRO A 122 44.99 1.77 -35.11
CA PRO A 122 45.47 1.52 -36.45
C PRO A 122 45.87 0.05 -36.67
N ALA A 123 45.80 -0.44 -37.91
CA ALA A 123 46.16 -1.82 -38.24
C ALA A 123 47.60 -2.14 -37.78
N GLY A 124 47.74 -3.09 -36.85
CA GLY A 124 49.02 -3.49 -36.24
C GLY A 124 49.37 -2.78 -34.92
N GLY A 125 48.55 -1.85 -34.45
CA GLY A 125 48.72 -1.18 -33.15
C GLY A 125 48.25 -2.01 -31.95
N SER A 126 48.77 -1.70 -30.76
CA SER A 126 48.25 -2.22 -29.49
C SER A 126 47.01 -1.44 -29.06
N ARG A 127 45.99 -2.14 -28.58
CA ARG A 127 44.76 -1.50 -28.08
C ARG A 127 45.04 -0.79 -26.77
N HIS A 128 44.60 0.46 -26.66
CA HIS A 128 44.72 1.26 -25.45
C HIS A 128 43.34 1.61 -24.89
N LEU A 129 43.05 1.18 -23.66
CA LEU A 129 41.77 1.42 -23.01
C LEU A 129 41.84 2.68 -22.15
N THR A 130 40.99 3.65 -22.48
CA THR A 130 41.01 4.99 -21.87
C THR A 130 39.78 5.27 -21.02
N ARG A 131 39.95 6.14 -20.03
CA ARG A 131 38.85 6.68 -19.22
C ARG A 131 37.82 7.42 -20.07
N ALA A 132 38.24 8.15 -21.10
CA ALA A 132 37.32 8.85 -22.00
C ALA A 132 36.34 7.87 -22.67
N THR A 133 36.84 6.74 -23.16
CA THR A 133 36.00 5.67 -23.74
C THR A 133 35.04 5.10 -22.68
N TYR A 134 35.50 4.91 -21.44
CA TYR A 134 34.68 4.41 -20.34
C TYR A 134 33.52 5.36 -19.98
N GLU A 135 33.77 6.66 -20.00
CA GLU A 135 32.73 7.69 -19.79
C GLU A 135 31.74 7.73 -20.96
N ALA A 136 32.25 7.64 -22.20
CA ALA A 136 31.42 7.63 -23.41
C ALA A 136 30.43 6.45 -23.44
N ILE A 137 30.86 5.26 -22.99
CA ILE A 137 29.96 4.10 -22.91
C ILE A 137 28.94 4.18 -21.78
N GLY A 138 29.02 5.18 -20.88
CA GLY A 138 28.06 5.38 -19.79
C GLY A 138 28.49 4.80 -18.44
N ARG A 139 29.77 4.44 -18.28
CA ARG A 139 30.31 3.81 -17.07
C ARG A 139 29.53 2.54 -16.68
N MET A 140 29.83 1.95 -15.51
CA MET A 140 29.08 0.79 -14.99
C MET A 140 27.58 1.06 -14.85
N THR A 141 27.17 2.30 -14.57
CA THR A 141 25.78 2.68 -14.35
C THR A 141 24.89 2.50 -15.58
N ASP A 142 25.30 3.04 -16.73
CA ASP A 142 24.47 3.09 -17.94
C ASP A 142 24.97 2.19 -19.08
N ALA A 143 26.16 1.57 -18.99
CA ALA A 143 26.78 0.90 -20.14
C ALA A 143 25.93 -0.20 -20.77
N LEU A 144 25.24 -1.00 -19.95
CA LEU A 144 24.30 -2.01 -20.43
C LEU A 144 23.11 -1.37 -21.14
N SER A 145 22.44 -0.40 -20.51
CA SER A 145 21.27 0.28 -21.09
C SER A 145 21.62 0.95 -22.41
N ARG A 146 22.71 1.72 -22.45
CA ARG A 146 23.15 2.42 -23.67
C ARG A 146 23.47 1.45 -24.79
N HIS A 147 24.11 0.32 -24.49
CA HIS A 147 24.37 -0.69 -25.51
C HIS A 147 23.09 -1.31 -26.05
N ALA A 148 22.17 -1.68 -25.15
CA ALA A 148 20.90 -2.27 -25.52
C ALA A 148 20.06 -1.27 -26.35
N ASP A 149 20.09 0.02 -26.00
CA ASP A 149 19.45 1.09 -26.76
C ASP A 149 20.14 1.33 -28.13
N GLU A 150 21.47 1.31 -28.20
CA GLU A 150 22.22 1.37 -29.47
C GLU A 150 21.78 0.23 -30.42
N ILE A 151 21.59 -0.98 -29.88
CA ILE A 151 21.14 -2.14 -30.64
C ILE A 151 19.67 -2.03 -31.04
N PHE A 152 18.82 -1.63 -30.10
CA PHE A 152 17.39 -1.41 -30.32
C PHE A 152 17.17 -0.38 -31.44
N ASN A 153 17.90 0.73 -31.42
CA ASN A 153 17.78 1.82 -32.39
C ASN A 153 18.35 1.48 -33.78
N GLN A 154 19.16 0.43 -33.92
CA GLN A 154 19.72 0.00 -35.21
C GLN A 154 18.71 -0.76 -36.10
N ARG A 155 17.45 -0.90 -35.66
CA ARG A 155 16.43 -1.72 -36.34
C ARG A 155 15.11 -0.96 -36.45
N ALA A 156 14.89 -0.30 -37.59
CA ALA A 156 13.57 0.22 -37.94
C ALA A 156 12.64 -0.94 -38.32
N GLY A 157 11.53 -1.11 -37.59
CA GLY A 157 10.43 -2.03 -37.93
C GLY A 157 10.30 -3.28 -37.06
N ASN A 158 11.27 -3.59 -36.19
CA ASN A 158 11.25 -4.79 -35.32
C ASN A 158 11.07 -4.44 -33.83
N GLU A 159 10.71 -3.20 -33.50
CA GLU A 159 10.62 -2.70 -32.11
C GLU A 159 9.64 -3.53 -31.28
N LEU A 160 8.48 -3.86 -31.86
CA LEU A 160 7.46 -4.69 -31.21
C LEU A 160 7.99 -6.12 -30.95
N ALA A 161 8.72 -6.71 -31.89
CA ALA A 161 9.27 -8.05 -31.74
C ALA A 161 10.32 -8.10 -30.62
N ILE A 162 11.15 -7.06 -30.48
CA ILE A 162 12.12 -6.94 -29.41
C ILE A 162 11.41 -6.80 -28.06
N GLU A 163 10.44 -5.88 -27.96
CA GLU A 163 9.68 -5.65 -26.72
C GLU A 163 8.96 -6.93 -26.26
N GLN A 164 8.23 -7.57 -27.16
CA GLN A 164 7.51 -8.82 -26.85
C GLN A 164 8.46 -9.95 -26.46
N ALA A 165 9.61 -10.09 -27.13
CA ALA A 165 10.59 -11.11 -26.77
C ALA A 165 11.15 -10.90 -25.35
N PHE A 166 11.53 -9.67 -24.99
CA PHE A 166 12.07 -9.40 -23.66
C PHE A 166 11.00 -9.49 -22.55
N ARG A 167 9.75 -9.12 -22.82
CA ARG A 167 8.61 -9.36 -21.89
C ARG A 167 8.37 -10.85 -21.66
N ALA A 168 8.43 -11.67 -22.71
CA ALA A 168 8.22 -13.12 -22.60
C ALA A 168 9.39 -13.83 -21.88
N LEU A 169 10.63 -13.35 -22.08
CA LEU A 169 11.84 -13.91 -21.50
C LEU A 169 12.16 -13.41 -20.08
N SER A 170 11.24 -12.67 -19.44
CA SER A 170 11.42 -12.14 -18.09
C SER A 170 10.19 -12.32 -17.21
N GLU A 171 10.42 -12.52 -15.91
CA GLU A 171 9.37 -12.51 -14.89
C GLU A 171 9.81 -11.81 -13.61
N VAL A 172 8.89 -11.74 -12.66
CA VAL A 172 9.13 -11.29 -11.30
C VAL A 172 8.91 -12.49 -10.37
N ASP A 173 9.85 -12.74 -9.46
CA ASP A 173 9.69 -13.78 -8.44
C ASP A 173 8.73 -13.36 -7.30
N ARG A 174 8.54 -14.24 -6.31
CA ARG A 174 7.64 -13.98 -5.17
C ARG A 174 8.09 -12.79 -4.32
N GLU A 175 9.39 -12.49 -4.35
CA GLU A 175 10.01 -11.39 -3.63
C GLU A 175 10.05 -10.08 -4.45
N GLY A 176 9.43 -10.05 -5.63
CA GLY A 176 9.37 -8.83 -6.46
C GLY A 176 10.64 -8.58 -7.29
N ARG A 177 11.55 -9.55 -7.42
CA ARG A 177 12.82 -9.40 -8.14
C ARG A 177 12.68 -9.83 -9.59
N ALA A 178 13.30 -9.06 -10.49
CA ALA A 178 13.41 -9.43 -11.90
C ALA A 178 14.26 -10.70 -12.07
N ILE A 179 13.65 -11.74 -12.66
CA ILE A 179 14.24 -13.03 -12.96
C ILE A 179 14.09 -13.37 -14.45
N ARG A 180 14.93 -14.29 -14.93
CA ARG A 180 14.91 -14.75 -16.32
C ARG A 180 13.90 -15.87 -16.53
N ARG A 181 13.33 -15.93 -17.73
CA ARG A 181 12.43 -16.99 -18.20
C ARG A 181 12.92 -17.57 -19.52
N ALA A 182 13.70 -18.64 -19.43
CA ALA A 182 14.21 -19.33 -20.60
C ALA A 182 13.10 -20.12 -21.32
N LEU A 183 12.82 -19.77 -22.59
CA LEU A 183 11.76 -20.37 -23.41
C LEU A 183 12.30 -21.08 -24.63
N ARG A 184 11.61 -22.12 -25.10
CA ARG A 184 11.85 -22.65 -26.45
C ARG A 184 11.46 -21.62 -27.51
N PHE A 185 12.16 -21.59 -28.64
CA PHE A 185 11.90 -20.65 -29.72
C PHE A 185 10.47 -20.74 -30.25
N ASP A 186 9.92 -21.95 -30.41
CA ASP A 186 8.52 -22.15 -30.84
C ASP A 186 7.50 -21.57 -29.86
N ARG A 187 7.76 -21.71 -28.55
CA ARG A 187 6.92 -21.11 -27.49
C ARG A 187 7.07 -19.60 -27.43
N LEU A 188 8.28 -19.08 -27.54
CA LEU A 188 8.54 -17.64 -27.62
C LEU A 188 7.83 -17.03 -28.83
N LEU A 189 7.89 -17.67 -30.00
CA LEU A 189 7.17 -17.24 -31.20
C LEU A 189 5.65 -17.24 -30.97
N ALA A 190 5.12 -18.30 -30.35
CA ALA A 190 3.70 -18.41 -30.05
C ALA A 190 3.22 -17.33 -29.06
N GLU A 191 4.02 -17.01 -28.02
CA GLU A 191 3.67 -16.01 -27.01
C GLU A 191 3.71 -14.58 -27.57
N THR A 192 4.74 -14.26 -28.36
CA THR A 192 4.98 -12.88 -28.88
C THR A 192 3.97 -12.44 -29.93
N GLY A 193 3.38 -13.38 -30.69
CA GLY A 193 2.38 -13.06 -31.73
C GLY A 193 2.89 -12.22 -32.90
N VAL A 194 4.21 -12.12 -33.07
CA VAL A 194 4.87 -11.42 -34.19
C VAL A 194 5.27 -12.41 -35.30
N ALA A 195 5.63 -11.91 -36.48
CA ALA A 195 6.09 -12.77 -37.55
C ALA A 195 7.44 -13.42 -37.20
N GLU A 196 7.61 -14.68 -37.60
CA GLU A 196 8.84 -15.45 -37.29
C GLU A 196 10.11 -14.76 -37.81
N ALA A 197 10.05 -14.17 -39.02
CA ALA A 197 11.17 -13.44 -39.60
C ALA A 197 11.59 -12.25 -38.74
N ASP A 198 10.63 -11.49 -38.21
CA ASP A 198 10.88 -10.31 -37.37
C ASP A 198 11.44 -10.71 -36.00
N LEU A 199 10.90 -11.78 -35.40
CA LEU A 199 11.42 -12.33 -34.15
C LEU A 199 12.85 -12.83 -34.30
N ARG A 200 13.15 -13.63 -35.35
CA ARG A 200 14.52 -14.10 -35.60
C ARG A 200 15.49 -12.94 -35.80
N ALA A 201 15.11 -11.97 -36.64
CA ALA A 201 15.93 -10.79 -36.88
C ALA A 201 16.15 -9.95 -35.59
N ALA A 202 15.14 -9.86 -34.72
CA ALA A 202 15.26 -9.24 -33.42
C ALA A 202 16.25 -10.01 -32.52
N LEU A 203 16.04 -11.31 -32.32
CA LEU A 203 16.88 -12.14 -31.45
C LEU A 203 18.34 -12.19 -31.93
N ASP A 204 18.59 -12.41 -33.22
CA ASP A 204 19.94 -12.57 -33.77
C ASP A 204 20.83 -11.35 -33.50
N ARG A 205 20.25 -10.15 -33.49
CA ARG A 205 21.01 -8.94 -33.19
C ARG A 205 21.48 -8.89 -31.74
N PHE A 206 20.65 -9.35 -30.81
CA PHE A 206 20.95 -9.45 -29.37
C PHE A 206 21.76 -10.71 -29.00
N ARG A 207 22.00 -11.61 -29.97
CA ARG A 207 22.83 -12.84 -29.87
C ARG A 207 24.18 -12.72 -30.60
N ALA A 208 24.44 -11.58 -31.23
CA ALA A 208 25.62 -11.34 -32.06
C ALA A 208 26.93 -11.43 -31.27
N ALA A 209 28.07 -11.65 -31.94
CA ALA A 209 29.36 -11.78 -31.26
C ALA A 209 29.77 -10.54 -30.44
N ASN A 210 29.30 -9.34 -30.84
CA ASN A 210 29.51 -8.09 -30.12
C ASN A 210 28.41 -7.78 -29.09
N CYS A 211 27.39 -8.62 -28.99
CA CYS A 211 26.26 -8.48 -28.08
C CYS A 211 25.73 -9.85 -27.66
N SER A 212 26.11 -10.33 -26.48
CA SER A 212 25.63 -11.59 -25.91
C SER A 212 24.56 -11.34 -24.84
N PHE A 213 23.56 -10.52 -25.17
CA PHE A 213 22.42 -10.27 -24.26
C PHE A 213 21.43 -11.42 -24.24
N LEU A 214 21.36 -12.19 -25.33
CA LEU A 214 20.57 -13.40 -25.41
C LEU A 214 21.45 -14.61 -25.72
N LEU A 215 21.04 -15.75 -25.18
CA LEU A 215 21.62 -17.07 -25.43
C LEU A 215 20.62 -17.93 -26.21
N PRO A 216 21.10 -18.88 -27.03
CA PRO A 216 22.51 -19.17 -27.33
C PRO A 216 23.09 -18.15 -28.32
N SER A 217 24.41 -17.91 -28.29
CA SER A 217 25.05 -16.98 -29.22
C SER A 217 25.00 -17.47 -30.67
N LEU A 218 25.14 -16.57 -31.65
CA LEU A 218 25.18 -16.95 -33.08
C LEU A 218 26.30 -17.93 -33.43
N SER A 219 27.42 -17.89 -32.69
CA SER A 219 28.52 -18.84 -32.90
C SER A 219 28.17 -20.25 -32.42
N ALA A 220 27.37 -20.37 -31.37
CA ALA A 220 26.91 -21.65 -30.85
C ALA A 220 25.73 -22.21 -31.67
N SER A 221 24.83 -21.32 -32.10
CA SER A 221 23.70 -21.65 -32.95
C SER A 221 23.47 -20.56 -34.00
N PRO A 222 23.95 -20.78 -35.24
CA PRO A 222 23.77 -19.81 -36.33
C PRO A 222 22.31 -19.56 -36.70
N THR A 223 21.42 -20.52 -36.46
CA THR A 223 19.99 -20.46 -36.79
C THR A 223 19.16 -21.12 -35.72
N LEU A 224 18.14 -20.42 -35.20
CA LEU A 224 17.34 -20.95 -34.08
C LEU A 224 16.42 -22.10 -34.50
N GLY A 225 16.64 -23.29 -33.95
CA GLY A 225 15.70 -24.41 -34.09
C GLY A 225 14.40 -24.16 -33.32
N PRO A 226 13.26 -24.77 -33.69
CA PRO A 226 11.99 -24.63 -32.96
C PRO A 226 12.07 -25.01 -31.47
N ASP A 227 12.88 -26.00 -31.14
CA ASP A 227 13.07 -26.54 -29.79
C ASP A 227 14.22 -25.87 -29.01
N GLU A 228 14.91 -24.91 -29.63
CA GLU A 228 16.07 -24.26 -29.05
C GLU A 228 15.67 -23.29 -27.92
N ARG A 229 16.35 -23.36 -26.77
CA ARG A 229 16.02 -22.51 -25.62
C ARG A 229 16.70 -21.15 -25.73
N ILE A 230 15.88 -20.12 -25.82
CA ILE A 230 16.28 -18.72 -25.76
C ILE A 230 16.22 -18.27 -24.31
N ASP A 231 17.28 -17.61 -23.87
CA ASP A 231 17.36 -17.03 -22.52
C ASP A 231 18.11 -15.71 -22.56
N ILE A 232 17.93 -14.90 -21.51
CA ILE A 232 18.72 -13.70 -21.28
C ILE A 232 20.06 -14.12 -20.67
N GLY A 233 21.16 -13.53 -21.17
CA GLY A 233 22.50 -13.90 -20.73
C GLY A 233 22.74 -13.67 -19.23
N HIS A 234 22.19 -12.57 -18.67
CA HIS A 234 22.28 -12.27 -17.24
C HIS A 234 21.14 -11.36 -16.76
N GLU A 235 20.68 -11.55 -15.51
CA GLU A 235 19.67 -10.73 -14.83
C GLU A 235 20.06 -9.24 -14.73
N ALA A 236 21.35 -8.91 -14.86
CA ALA A 236 21.86 -7.54 -14.84
C ALA A 236 21.20 -6.69 -15.93
N LEU A 237 20.92 -7.29 -17.10
CA LEU A 237 20.24 -6.62 -18.19
C LEU A 237 18.82 -6.23 -17.82
N LEU A 238 18.07 -7.12 -17.15
CA LEU A 238 16.70 -6.87 -16.73
C LEU A 238 16.59 -5.68 -15.77
N ARG A 239 17.58 -5.54 -14.89
CA ARG A 239 17.62 -4.51 -13.84
C ARG A 239 18.17 -3.16 -14.33
N ARG A 240 19.05 -3.17 -15.33
CA ARG A 240 19.80 -1.98 -15.78
C ARG A 240 19.31 -1.43 -17.11
N TRP A 241 18.66 -2.21 -17.96
CA TRP A 241 18.09 -1.67 -19.20
C TRP A 241 16.80 -0.91 -18.89
N LYS A 242 16.86 0.43 -19.03
CA LYS A 242 15.78 1.35 -18.65
C LYS A 242 14.43 1.03 -19.31
N LYS A 243 14.44 0.44 -20.52
CA LYS A 243 13.19 -0.01 -21.18
C LYS A 243 12.51 -1.17 -20.45
N ILE A 244 13.27 -2.09 -19.85
CA ILE A 244 12.73 -3.22 -19.09
C ILE A 244 12.43 -2.83 -17.64
N ALA A 245 13.38 -2.16 -16.97
CA ALA A 245 13.30 -1.83 -15.55
C ALA A 245 12.43 -0.58 -15.24
N GLY A 246 12.27 0.32 -16.21
CA GLY A 246 11.73 1.66 -16.01
C GLY A 246 12.84 2.67 -15.69
N THR A 247 12.49 3.96 -15.66
CA THR A 247 13.45 5.06 -15.42
C THR A 247 13.21 5.68 -14.05
N PRO A 248 14.01 5.37 -13.01
CA PRO A 248 13.79 5.90 -11.66
C PRO A 248 13.82 7.44 -11.58
N ASP A 249 14.58 8.07 -12.47
CA ASP A 249 14.83 9.52 -12.49
C ASP A 249 13.68 10.34 -13.11
N SER A 250 12.77 9.69 -13.84
CA SER A 250 11.58 10.34 -14.39
C SER A 250 10.39 10.06 -13.48
N VAL A 251 9.72 11.09 -12.97
CA VAL A 251 8.50 10.94 -12.16
C VAL A 251 7.31 11.39 -13.00
N ASP A 252 6.30 10.54 -13.15
CA ASP A 252 5.05 10.91 -13.80
C ASP A 252 4.34 11.98 -12.93
N PRO A 253 4.07 13.18 -13.47
CA PRO A 253 3.43 14.28 -12.74
C PRO A 253 2.06 13.93 -12.15
N LYS A 254 1.35 12.93 -12.71
CA LYS A 254 0.02 12.52 -12.26
C LYS A 254 0.06 11.48 -11.15
N THR A 255 1.04 10.57 -11.19
CA THR A 255 1.10 9.44 -10.23
C THR A 255 2.18 9.61 -9.16
N GLY A 256 3.11 10.56 -9.34
CA GLY A 256 4.24 10.77 -8.44
C GLY A 256 5.22 9.59 -8.40
N ARG A 257 5.14 8.66 -9.36
CA ARG A 257 5.98 7.46 -9.47
C ARG A 257 6.68 7.40 -10.83
N PRO A 258 7.79 6.64 -10.95
CA PRO A 258 8.42 6.47 -12.24
C PRO A 258 7.56 5.68 -13.23
N PRO A 259 7.59 6.00 -14.53
CA PRO A 259 6.85 5.24 -15.53
C PRO A 259 7.34 3.78 -15.52
N PRO A 260 6.41 2.81 -15.55
CA PRO A 260 6.76 1.39 -15.48
C PRO A 260 7.57 0.98 -16.71
N GLY A 261 8.60 0.15 -16.53
CA GLY A 261 9.28 -0.52 -17.63
C GLY A 261 8.49 -1.73 -18.14
N TRP A 262 8.93 -2.32 -19.26
CA TRP A 262 8.26 -3.44 -19.92
C TRP A 262 7.96 -4.62 -18.99
N LEU A 263 8.84 -4.92 -18.03
CA LEU A 263 8.60 -6.02 -17.08
C LEU A 263 7.43 -5.73 -16.14
N ALA A 264 7.36 -4.51 -15.61
CA ALA A 264 6.25 -4.08 -14.75
C ALA A 264 4.94 -3.99 -15.55
N GLU A 265 5.00 -3.50 -16.80
CA GLU A 265 3.83 -3.48 -17.68
C GLU A 265 3.33 -4.89 -18.03
N GLU A 266 4.23 -5.84 -18.27
CA GLU A 266 3.87 -7.25 -18.49
C GLU A 266 3.17 -7.86 -17.27
N GLN A 267 3.66 -7.55 -16.06
CA GLN A 267 3.01 -8.00 -14.83
C GLN A 267 1.61 -7.41 -14.65
N ILE A 268 1.45 -6.11 -14.93
CA ILE A 268 0.14 -5.43 -14.89
C ILE A 268 -0.81 -6.04 -15.93
N ASP A 269 -0.32 -6.32 -17.14
CA ASP A 269 -1.11 -6.93 -18.20
C ASP A 269 -1.52 -8.36 -17.83
N GLY A 270 -0.62 -9.15 -17.24
CA GLY A 270 -0.92 -10.49 -16.73
C GLY A 270 -1.95 -10.49 -15.61
N GLN A 271 -1.83 -9.57 -14.64
CA GLN A 271 -2.82 -9.40 -13.56
C GLN A 271 -4.19 -9.03 -14.11
N ARG A 272 -4.27 -8.11 -15.07
CA ARG A 272 -5.53 -7.73 -15.72
C ARG A 272 -6.17 -8.92 -16.44
N HIS A 273 -5.38 -9.73 -17.16
CA HIS A 273 -5.89 -10.96 -17.78
C HIS A 273 -6.41 -11.94 -16.73
N HIS A 274 -5.67 -12.12 -15.64
CA HIS A 274 -6.09 -12.99 -14.54
C HIS A 274 -7.41 -12.53 -13.91
N THR A 275 -7.60 -11.22 -13.68
CA THR A 275 -8.88 -10.67 -13.21
C THR A 275 -10.03 -10.97 -14.18
N LEU A 276 -9.81 -10.87 -15.49
CA LEU A 276 -10.83 -11.22 -16.50
C LEU A 276 -11.16 -12.72 -16.48
N VAL A 277 -10.16 -13.57 -16.24
CA VAL A 277 -10.36 -15.02 -16.03
C VAL A 277 -11.19 -15.28 -14.77
N SER A 278 -10.87 -14.62 -13.65
CA SER A 278 -11.63 -14.76 -12.41
C SER A 278 -13.08 -14.30 -12.56
N LEU A 279 -13.34 -13.24 -13.33
CA LEU A 279 -14.70 -12.82 -13.66
C LEU A 279 -15.45 -13.92 -14.42
N LEU A 280 -14.82 -14.56 -15.39
CA LEU A 280 -15.43 -15.69 -16.12
C LEU A 280 -15.69 -16.90 -15.22
N GLU A 281 -14.86 -17.15 -14.20
CA GLU A 281 -15.07 -18.24 -13.23
C GLU A 281 -16.22 -17.94 -12.25
N GLY A 282 -16.34 -16.69 -11.80
CA GLY A 282 -17.45 -16.24 -10.95
C GLY A 282 -18.83 -16.35 -11.61
N THR A 283 -18.91 -16.23 -12.94
CA THR A 283 -20.16 -16.34 -13.71
C THR A 283 -20.74 -17.75 -13.83
N ALA A 284 -20.06 -18.78 -13.31
CA ALA A 284 -20.60 -20.15 -13.27
C ALA A 284 -21.94 -20.25 -12.49
N GLY A 285 -22.32 -19.22 -11.73
CA GLY A 285 -23.59 -19.07 -11.02
C GLY A 285 -24.76 -18.42 -11.80
N GLY A 286 -24.59 -18.02 -13.07
CA GLY A 286 -25.70 -17.59 -13.94
C GLY A 286 -25.92 -16.09 -14.14
N GLU A 287 -25.19 -15.21 -13.46
CA GLU A 287 -25.14 -13.78 -13.80
C GLU A 287 -24.09 -13.51 -14.90
N ARG A 288 -24.41 -12.61 -15.85
CA ARG A 288 -23.51 -12.23 -16.94
C ARG A 288 -22.44 -11.29 -16.40
N ALA A 289 -21.15 -11.65 -16.51
CA ALA A 289 -20.06 -10.74 -16.17
C ALA A 289 -20.19 -9.43 -16.97
N THR A 290 -20.26 -8.31 -16.27
CA THR A 290 -20.24 -6.97 -16.85
C THR A 290 -18.87 -6.35 -16.64
N LEU A 291 -18.28 -5.82 -17.72
CA LEU A 291 -17.06 -5.01 -17.63
C LEU A 291 -17.45 -3.56 -17.34
N ASP A 292 -16.87 -2.95 -16.30
CA ASP A 292 -17.14 -1.56 -15.91
C ASP A 292 -16.77 -0.56 -17.01
N ASP A 293 -15.63 -0.79 -17.68
CA ASP A 293 -15.21 -0.01 -18.85
C ASP A 293 -14.80 -0.93 -20.02
N PRO A 294 -15.77 -1.35 -20.86
CA PRO A 294 -15.51 -2.24 -21.98
C PRO A 294 -14.58 -1.63 -23.03
N GLU A 295 -14.64 -0.30 -23.24
CA GLU A 295 -13.88 0.40 -24.28
C GLU A 295 -12.40 0.45 -23.92
N ARG A 296 -12.08 0.87 -22.69
CA ARG A 296 -10.70 0.86 -22.19
C ARG A 296 -10.12 -0.55 -22.13
N THR A 297 -10.93 -1.55 -21.79
CA THR A 297 -10.52 -2.95 -21.78
C THR A 297 -10.22 -3.46 -23.19
N LYS A 298 -11.05 -3.10 -24.19
CA LYS A 298 -10.80 -3.45 -25.60
C LYS A 298 -9.54 -2.75 -26.14
N ASP A 299 -9.34 -1.47 -25.82
CA ASP A 299 -8.16 -0.72 -26.23
C ASP A 299 -6.88 -1.31 -25.61
N TRP A 300 -6.96 -1.71 -24.34
CA TRP A 300 -5.89 -2.44 -23.68
C TRP A 300 -5.59 -3.76 -24.39
N TRP A 301 -6.63 -4.59 -24.64
CA TRP A 301 -6.50 -5.88 -25.31
C TRP A 301 -5.86 -5.78 -26.69
N GLY A 302 -6.21 -4.74 -27.46
CA GLY A 302 -5.71 -4.49 -28.82
C GLY A 302 -4.35 -3.80 -28.91
N ARG A 303 -3.78 -3.28 -27.81
CA ARG A 303 -2.53 -2.51 -27.83
C ARG A 303 -1.30 -3.35 -28.21
N LEU A 304 -1.29 -4.60 -27.77
CA LEU A 304 -0.21 -5.56 -28.00
C LEU A 304 -0.82 -6.87 -28.51
N PRO A 305 -0.07 -7.65 -29.31
CA PRO A 305 -0.53 -8.94 -29.82
C PRO A 305 -0.66 -9.94 -28.66
N ARG A 306 -1.88 -10.08 -28.12
CA ARG A 306 -2.21 -11.12 -27.14
C ARG A 306 -2.52 -12.42 -27.86
N THR A 307 -1.86 -13.49 -27.44
CA THR A 307 -2.01 -14.83 -28.02
C THR A 307 -2.56 -15.80 -26.99
N ALA A 308 -3.04 -16.96 -27.43
CA ALA A 308 -3.44 -18.03 -26.52
C ALA A 308 -2.25 -18.51 -25.66
N ALA A 309 -1.06 -18.62 -26.25
CA ALA A 309 0.15 -19.00 -25.53
C ALA A 309 0.55 -17.97 -24.46
N TRP A 310 0.37 -16.67 -24.74
CA TRP A 310 0.55 -15.62 -23.73
C TRP A 310 -0.49 -15.74 -22.62
N ALA A 311 -1.76 -15.94 -22.95
CA ALA A 311 -2.84 -16.08 -21.97
C ALA A 311 -2.65 -17.29 -21.06
N ASP A 312 -2.11 -18.41 -21.57
CA ASP A 312 -1.81 -19.62 -20.79
C ASP A 312 -0.90 -19.34 -19.59
N ARG A 313 -0.01 -18.34 -19.70
CA ARG A 313 0.85 -17.87 -18.60
C ARG A 313 0.04 -17.31 -17.42
N TYR A 314 -1.16 -16.77 -17.67
CA TYR A 314 -1.95 -15.99 -16.72
C TYR A 314 -3.35 -16.58 -16.45
N GLY A 315 -3.54 -17.87 -16.72
CA GLY A 315 -4.81 -18.58 -16.46
C GLY A 315 -5.58 -19.00 -17.71
N GLY A 316 -5.02 -18.81 -18.91
CA GLY A 316 -5.57 -19.32 -20.18
C GLY A 316 -6.86 -18.61 -20.60
N ARG A 317 -7.80 -19.37 -21.17
CA ARG A 317 -9.15 -18.92 -21.57
C ARG A 317 -9.17 -17.74 -22.55
N PHE A 318 -8.19 -17.68 -23.44
CA PHE A 318 -8.03 -16.60 -24.43
C PHE A 318 -9.31 -16.29 -25.21
N ASP A 319 -9.95 -17.30 -25.79
CA ASP A 319 -11.15 -17.12 -26.62
C ASP A 319 -12.35 -16.63 -25.79
N GLU A 320 -12.47 -17.09 -24.55
CA GLU A 320 -13.56 -16.70 -23.66
C GLU A 320 -13.39 -15.27 -23.16
N VAL A 321 -12.17 -14.86 -22.81
CA VAL A 321 -11.85 -13.48 -22.43
C VAL A 321 -12.05 -12.54 -23.61
N LYS A 322 -11.59 -12.93 -24.81
CA LYS A 322 -11.83 -12.16 -26.02
C LYS A 322 -13.32 -12.00 -26.30
N LYS A 323 -14.11 -13.08 -26.16
CA LYS A 323 -15.56 -13.05 -26.32
C LYS A 323 -16.23 -12.15 -25.29
N LEU A 324 -15.82 -12.19 -24.02
CA LEU A 324 -16.33 -11.31 -22.96
C LEU A 324 -16.15 -9.83 -23.33
N ILE A 325 -14.96 -9.45 -23.81
CA ILE A 325 -14.65 -8.08 -24.22
C ILE A 325 -15.51 -7.68 -25.43
N ASP A 326 -15.61 -8.54 -26.44
CA ASP A 326 -16.39 -8.27 -27.65
C ASP A 326 -17.90 -8.16 -27.34
N ASP A 327 -18.45 -9.06 -26.54
CA ASP A 327 -19.86 -9.07 -26.10
C ASP A 327 -20.18 -7.79 -25.29
N ALA A 328 -19.30 -7.37 -24.39
CA ALA A 328 -19.49 -6.16 -23.58
C ALA A 328 -19.47 -4.88 -24.44
N ILE A 329 -18.59 -4.81 -25.44
CA ILE A 329 -18.54 -3.71 -26.41
C ILE A 329 -19.81 -3.67 -27.26
N GLU A 330 -20.28 -4.84 -27.71
CA GLU A 330 -21.50 -4.93 -28.50
C GLU A 330 -22.74 -4.54 -27.67
N ALA A 331 -22.82 -4.98 -26.40
CA ALA A 331 -23.87 -4.57 -25.48
C ALA A 331 -23.89 -3.04 -25.27
N LYS A 332 -22.72 -2.41 -25.08
CA LYS A 332 -22.57 -0.95 -24.96
C LYS A 332 -23.02 -0.23 -26.24
N ARG A 333 -22.65 -0.76 -27.42
CA ARG A 333 -23.10 -0.21 -28.73
C ARG A 333 -24.61 -0.34 -28.93
N ARG A 334 -25.20 -1.50 -28.59
CA ARG A 334 -26.65 -1.73 -28.66
C ARG A 334 -27.42 -0.78 -27.73
N SER A 335 -26.93 -0.57 -26.51
CA SER A 335 -27.51 0.41 -25.57
C SER A 335 -27.48 1.84 -26.14
N ARG A 336 -26.35 2.27 -26.72
CA ARG A 336 -26.24 3.59 -27.39
C ARG A 336 -27.17 3.73 -28.60
N LEU A 337 -27.33 2.67 -29.41
CA LEU A 337 -28.20 2.67 -30.59
C LEU A 337 -29.68 2.71 -30.19
N ASN A 338 -30.08 1.92 -29.19
CA ASN A 338 -31.43 1.93 -28.64
C ASN A 338 -31.77 3.29 -28.03
N ARG A 339 -30.84 3.93 -27.31
CA ARG A 339 -31.03 5.29 -26.79
C ARG A 339 -31.24 6.33 -27.91
N ARG A 340 -30.55 6.19 -29.05
CA ARG A 340 -30.71 7.08 -30.22
C ARG A 340 -32.01 6.83 -30.98
N LEU A 341 -32.42 5.57 -31.14
CA LEU A 341 -33.70 5.19 -31.78
C LEU A 341 -34.90 5.66 -30.95
N THR A 342 -34.84 5.54 -29.63
CA THR A 342 -35.88 6.07 -28.73
C THR A 342 -36.01 7.59 -28.86
N VAL A 343 -34.90 8.32 -28.96
CA VAL A 343 -34.91 9.78 -29.19
C VAL A 343 -35.46 10.14 -30.58
N ALA A 344 -35.13 9.37 -31.62
CA ALA A 344 -35.62 9.62 -32.99
C ALA A 344 -37.13 9.33 -33.15
N LEU A 345 -37.65 8.30 -32.49
CA LEU A 345 -39.08 7.97 -32.48
C LEU A 345 -39.91 9.03 -31.75
N VAL A 346 -39.35 9.62 -30.69
CA VAL A 346 -39.96 10.75 -29.97
C VAL A 346 -40.05 12.00 -30.87
N ILE A 347 -39.01 12.29 -31.66
CA ILE A 347 -38.98 13.43 -32.59
C ILE A 347 -39.98 13.25 -33.75
N ALA A 348 -40.13 12.02 -34.28
CA ALA A 348 -41.08 11.71 -35.34
C ALA A 348 -42.56 11.80 -34.87
N GLY A 349 -42.84 11.42 -33.62
CA GLY A 349 -44.17 11.57 -33.02
C GLY A 349 -44.59 13.03 -32.80
N VAL A 350 -43.61 13.89 -32.49
CA VAL A 350 -43.85 15.33 -32.25
C VAL A 350 -44.20 16.08 -33.54
N LEU A 351 -43.69 15.66 -34.70
CA LEU A 351 -43.96 16.31 -35.99
C LEU A 351 -45.36 15.99 -36.56
N LEU A 352 -45.93 14.83 -36.22
CA LEU A 352 -47.28 14.44 -36.66
C LEU A 352 -48.40 15.07 -35.80
N ALA A 353 -48.11 15.40 -34.54
CA ALA A 353 -49.07 16.02 -33.62
C ALA A 353 -49.22 17.54 -33.80
N ALA A 354 -48.22 18.23 -34.38
CA ALA A 354 -48.16 19.68 -34.48
C ALA A 354 -49.16 20.31 -35.49
N GLY A 355 -49.70 19.53 -36.44
CA GLY A 355 -50.58 20.06 -37.49
C GLY A 355 -52.06 20.24 -37.11
N GLY A 356 -52.57 19.47 -36.14
CA GLY A 356 -54.00 19.43 -35.82
C GLY A 356 -54.45 20.37 -34.68
N ALA A 357 -53.55 20.76 -33.79
CA ALA A 357 -53.90 21.36 -32.49
C ALA A 357 -53.90 22.91 -32.45
N TRP A 358 -53.77 23.58 -33.61
CA TRP A 358 -53.72 25.05 -33.69
C TRP A 358 -55.07 25.75 -33.49
N ILE A 359 -56.19 25.05 -33.71
CA ILE A 359 -57.54 25.67 -33.78
C ILE A 359 -58.28 25.71 -32.43
N ALA A 360 -57.87 24.95 -31.41
CA ALA A 360 -58.60 24.83 -30.14
C ALA A 360 -57.94 25.55 -28.94
N ARG A 361 -56.91 26.38 -29.20
CA ARG A 361 -55.85 26.78 -28.26
C ARG A 361 -56.18 27.92 -27.27
N GLU A 362 -57.41 28.40 -27.17
CA GLU A 362 -57.66 29.66 -26.44
C GLU A 362 -58.41 29.52 -25.10
N ARG A 363 -58.93 28.33 -24.75
CA ARG A 363 -59.71 28.13 -23.51
C ARG A 363 -59.04 27.24 -22.44
N ALA A 364 -57.92 26.59 -22.74
CA ALA A 364 -57.29 25.59 -21.85
C ALA A 364 -55.95 26.02 -21.21
N GLN A 365 -55.54 27.29 -21.39
CA GLN A 365 -54.19 27.77 -21.04
C GLN A 365 -53.87 27.80 -19.54
N GLN A 366 -54.87 27.83 -18.65
CA GLN A 366 -54.65 27.93 -17.20
C GLN A 366 -54.33 26.58 -16.53
N GLN A 367 -54.77 25.45 -17.10
CA GLN A 367 -54.57 24.13 -16.48
C GLN A 367 -53.24 23.44 -16.88
N GLN A 368 -52.65 23.78 -18.03
CA GLN A 368 -51.41 23.13 -18.51
C GLN A 368 -50.13 23.63 -17.81
N ILE A 369 -50.08 24.89 -17.36
CA ILE A 369 -48.88 25.44 -16.70
C ILE A 369 -48.60 24.75 -15.36
N ALA A 370 -49.65 24.30 -14.65
CA ALA A 370 -49.50 23.60 -13.38
C ALA A 370 -48.99 22.15 -13.56
N GLN A 371 -49.41 21.45 -14.62
CA GLN A 371 -48.97 20.07 -14.89
C GLN A 371 -47.53 19.98 -15.42
N GLU A 372 -47.10 20.94 -16.25
CA GLU A 372 -45.70 21.00 -16.73
C GLU A 372 -44.75 21.29 -15.58
N LYS A 373 -45.16 22.17 -14.65
CA LYS A 373 -44.38 22.52 -13.45
C LYS A 373 -44.24 21.35 -12.48
N LEU A 374 -45.31 20.59 -12.26
CA LEU A 374 -45.27 19.35 -11.45
C LEU A 374 -44.37 18.27 -12.07
N ARG A 375 -44.40 18.11 -13.40
CA ARG A 375 -43.55 17.15 -14.12
C ARG A 375 -42.07 17.55 -14.06
N GLN A 376 -41.77 18.84 -14.15
CA GLN A 376 -40.43 19.39 -13.98
C GLN A 376 -39.95 19.16 -12.52
N GLU A 377 -40.78 19.48 -11.53
CA GLU A 377 -40.49 19.25 -10.10
C GLU A 377 -40.26 17.76 -9.79
N GLU A 378 -40.99 16.84 -10.43
CA GLU A 378 -40.83 15.38 -10.26
C GLU A 378 -39.55 14.84 -10.92
N LEU A 379 -39.18 15.38 -12.09
CA LEU A 379 -37.90 15.09 -12.75
C LEU A 379 -36.72 15.62 -11.93
N ASP A 380 -36.81 16.84 -11.43
CA ASP A 380 -35.77 17.46 -10.60
C ASP A 380 -35.63 16.72 -9.27
N LYS A 381 -36.74 16.29 -8.65
CA LYS A 381 -36.73 15.45 -7.44
C LYS A 381 -36.03 14.11 -7.69
N SER A 382 -36.35 13.43 -8.80
CA SER A 382 -35.71 12.16 -9.16
C SER A 382 -34.20 12.32 -9.43
N ALA A 383 -33.79 13.42 -10.07
CA ALA A 383 -32.39 13.75 -10.29
C ALA A 383 -31.65 14.01 -8.97
N MET A 384 -32.24 14.79 -8.05
CA MET A 384 -31.66 15.08 -6.73
C MET A 384 -31.57 13.83 -5.86
N THR A 385 -32.60 12.97 -5.87
CA THR A 385 -32.54 11.68 -5.16
C THR A 385 -31.42 10.80 -5.72
N SER A 386 -31.26 10.75 -7.04
CA SER A 386 -30.18 9.95 -7.66
C SER A 386 -28.79 10.49 -7.29
N ALA A 387 -28.61 11.80 -7.22
CA ALA A 387 -27.35 12.42 -6.82
C ALA A 387 -27.05 12.24 -5.33
N LYS A 388 -28.07 12.30 -4.46
CA LYS A 388 -27.95 11.93 -3.04
C LYS A 388 -27.53 10.47 -2.89
N THR A 389 -28.21 9.55 -3.55
CA THR A 389 -27.86 8.12 -3.53
C THR A 389 -26.46 7.87 -4.06
N LEU A 390 -26.03 8.58 -5.11
CA LEU A 390 -24.65 8.49 -5.58
C LEU A 390 -23.63 8.92 -4.51
N LEU A 391 -23.91 9.98 -3.74
CA LEU A 391 -23.03 10.39 -2.64
C LEU A 391 -23.00 9.36 -1.51
N GLU A 392 -24.16 8.74 -1.20
CA GLU A 392 -24.24 7.63 -0.24
C GLU A 392 -23.42 6.42 -0.73
N ASP A 393 -23.55 6.05 -2.00
CA ASP A 393 -22.78 4.96 -2.62
C ASP A 393 -21.28 5.27 -2.64
N VAL A 394 -20.89 6.52 -2.91
CA VAL A 394 -19.50 6.98 -2.87
C VAL A 394 -18.94 6.92 -1.44
N LEU A 395 -19.75 7.27 -0.45
CA LEU A 395 -19.39 7.21 0.97
C LEU A 395 -19.22 5.76 1.42
N GLU A 396 -20.15 4.88 1.04
CA GLU A 396 -20.07 3.44 1.30
C GLU A 396 -18.85 2.83 0.61
N ALA A 397 -18.63 3.16 -0.66
CA ALA A 397 -17.50 2.69 -1.45
C ALA A 397 -16.14 3.22 -0.95
N TYR A 398 -16.11 4.42 -0.35
CA TYR A 398 -14.90 4.93 0.29
C TYR A 398 -14.65 4.22 1.63
N ASN A 399 -15.70 4.04 2.43
CA ASN A 399 -15.61 3.37 3.74
C ASN A 399 -15.25 1.88 3.62
N ASP A 400 -15.68 1.20 2.57
CA ASP A 400 -15.32 -0.19 2.27
C ASP A 400 -14.00 -0.31 1.46
N ASN A 401 -13.33 0.81 1.18
CA ASN A 401 -12.11 0.94 0.38
C ASN A 401 -12.21 0.40 -1.07
N SER A 402 -13.42 0.22 -1.61
CA SER A 402 -13.62 -0.05 -3.04
C SER A 402 -13.34 1.19 -3.91
N LEU A 403 -13.28 2.38 -3.30
CA LEU A 403 -12.98 3.65 -3.93
C LEU A 403 -11.82 4.37 -3.22
N ASP A 404 -10.78 4.72 -3.98
CA ASP A 404 -9.65 5.47 -3.42
C ASP A 404 -9.98 6.95 -3.18
N LEU A 405 -9.15 7.62 -2.37
CA LEU A 405 -9.32 9.03 -2.00
C LEU A 405 -9.44 9.97 -3.20
N ALA A 406 -8.79 9.66 -4.33
CA ALA A 406 -8.84 10.47 -5.54
C ALA A 406 -10.16 10.27 -6.32
N GLY A 407 -10.66 9.02 -6.36
CA GLY A 407 -11.96 8.65 -6.90
C GLY A 407 -13.11 9.26 -6.10
N ALA A 408 -13.05 9.17 -4.77
CA ALA A 408 -14.01 9.79 -3.87
C ALA A 408 -14.09 11.31 -4.06
N LYS A 409 -12.94 12.01 -4.12
CA LYS A 409 -12.90 13.46 -4.41
C LYS A 409 -13.50 13.82 -5.77
N SER A 410 -13.20 13.02 -6.80
CA SER A 410 -13.65 13.32 -8.15
C SER A 410 -15.17 13.12 -8.30
N LEU A 411 -15.71 12.05 -7.71
CA LEU A 411 -17.14 11.77 -7.74
C LEU A 411 -17.93 12.76 -6.86
N ALA A 412 -17.38 13.19 -5.73
CA ALA A 412 -17.95 14.25 -4.90
C ALA A 412 -18.11 15.56 -5.66
N ALA A 413 -17.03 16.02 -6.33
CA ALA A 413 -17.05 17.26 -7.08
C ALA A 413 -18.05 17.24 -8.26
N ILE A 414 -18.18 16.09 -8.93
CA ILE A 414 -19.15 15.90 -10.02
C ILE A 414 -20.58 15.93 -9.48
N SER A 415 -20.84 15.26 -8.35
CA SER A 415 -22.17 15.25 -7.72
C SER A 415 -22.57 16.64 -7.22
N GLY A 416 -21.66 17.37 -6.56
CA GLY A 416 -21.89 18.74 -6.10
C GLY A 416 -22.23 19.71 -7.24
N GLN A 417 -21.48 19.67 -8.35
CA GLN A 417 -21.78 20.50 -9.53
C GLN A 417 -23.13 20.16 -10.18
N PHE A 418 -23.52 18.88 -10.19
CA PHE A 418 -24.80 18.46 -10.72
C PHE A 418 -25.97 18.99 -9.86
N LEU A 419 -25.84 18.87 -8.54
CA LEU A 419 -26.84 19.32 -7.56
C LEU A 419 -27.09 20.84 -7.63
N ASP A 420 -26.03 21.64 -7.77
CA ASP A 420 -26.13 23.11 -7.93
C ASP A 420 -26.93 23.50 -9.19
N ASN A 421 -26.73 22.78 -10.29
CA ASN A 421 -27.42 23.03 -11.55
C ASN A 421 -28.92 22.69 -11.47
N VAL A 422 -29.27 21.58 -10.81
CA VAL A 422 -30.68 21.17 -10.63
C VAL A 422 -31.41 22.15 -9.70
N ARG A 423 -30.77 22.62 -8.62
CA ARG A 423 -31.36 23.60 -7.70
C ARG A 423 -31.76 24.91 -8.38
N GLN A 424 -30.93 25.43 -9.28
CA GLN A 424 -31.24 26.67 -10.01
C GLN A 424 -32.51 26.56 -10.86
N SER A 425 -32.90 25.34 -11.25
CA SER A 425 -34.05 25.08 -12.12
C SER A 425 -35.38 24.88 -11.39
N SER A 426 -35.40 24.35 -10.17
CA SER A 426 -36.63 23.88 -9.51
C SER A 426 -37.20 24.79 -8.40
N LYS A 427 -36.36 25.55 -7.68
CA LYS A 427 -36.75 26.54 -6.62
C LYS A 427 -37.95 26.15 -5.73
N THR A 428 -38.06 24.89 -5.29
CA THR A 428 -39.09 24.43 -4.34
C THR A 428 -38.49 24.08 -2.98
N SER A 429 -39.28 24.14 -1.91
CA SER A 429 -38.85 23.75 -0.56
C SER A 429 -38.45 22.28 -0.45
N ALA A 430 -39.08 21.39 -1.23
CA ALA A 430 -38.70 19.98 -1.30
C ALA A 430 -37.34 19.77 -2.00
N ALA A 431 -37.04 20.58 -3.03
CA ALA A 431 -35.74 20.55 -3.67
C ALA A 431 -34.64 21.13 -2.76
N ASP A 432 -34.92 22.21 -2.04
CA ASP A 432 -34.00 22.78 -1.05
C ASP A 432 -33.74 21.78 0.10
N LEU A 433 -34.75 21.02 0.56
CA LEU A 433 -34.58 19.98 1.57
C LEU A 433 -33.63 18.87 1.10
N LEU A 434 -33.84 18.34 -0.12
CA LEU A 434 -32.97 17.32 -0.70
C LEU A 434 -31.55 17.84 -0.96
N TRP A 435 -31.43 19.11 -1.34
CA TRP A 435 -30.13 19.76 -1.50
C TRP A 435 -29.39 19.84 -0.17
N GLY A 436 -30.05 20.31 0.88
CA GLY A 436 -29.48 20.35 2.23
C GLY A 436 -29.01 18.97 2.71
N GLN A 437 -29.81 17.92 2.53
CA GLN A 437 -29.41 16.54 2.86
C GLN A 437 -28.19 16.07 2.06
N SER A 438 -28.05 16.51 0.80
CA SER A 438 -26.90 16.16 -0.03
C SER A 438 -25.64 16.89 0.43
N LEU A 439 -25.76 18.13 0.90
CA LEU A 439 -24.66 18.87 1.51
C LEU A 439 -24.18 18.20 2.80
N ASP A 440 -25.06 17.64 3.62
CA ASP A 440 -24.66 16.88 4.81
C ASP A 440 -23.79 15.66 4.44
N ASN A 441 -24.17 14.90 3.41
CA ASN A 441 -23.37 13.78 2.90
C ASN A 441 -22.01 14.26 2.35
N GLU A 442 -21.98 15.40 1.66
CA GLU A 442 -20.74 16.00 1.17
C GLU A 442 -19.83 16.47 2.31
N ALA A 443 -20.41 17.04 3.38
CA ALA A 443 -19.67 17.44 4.57
C ALA A 443 -19.03 16.23 5.28
N ASP A 444 -19.77 15.12 5.43
CA ASP A 444 -19.24 13.86 5.98
C ASP A 444 -18.09 13.31 5.15
N LEU A 445 -18.22 13.38 3.82
CA LEU A 445 -17.17 12.96 2.93
C LEU A 445 -15.91 13.81 3.15
N TYR A 446 -16.01 15.15 3.13
CA TYR A 446 -14.84 16.00 3.40
C TYR A 446 -14.19 15.76 4.76
N ALA A 447 -14.98 15.47 5.81
CA ALA A 447 -14.45 15.12 7.12
C ALA A 447 -13.65 13.81 7.07
N LEU A 448 -14.17 12.77 6.38
CA LEU A 448 -13.45 11.51 6.17
C LEU A 448 -12.15 11.67 5.36
N LEU A 449 -12.09 12.68 4.50
CA LEU A 449 -10.87 13.02 3.75
C LEU A 449 -9.89 13.87 4.55
N GLY A 450 -10.20 14.20 5.82
CA GLY A 450 -9.41 15.07 6.68
C GLY A 450 -9.40 16.53 6.22
N ASN A 451 -10.43 16.98 5.50
CA ASN A 451 -10.57 18.35 5.04
C ASN A 451 -11.62 19.11 5.85
N ASP A 452 -11.27 19.38 7.10
CA ASP A 452 -12.19 19.94 8.09
C ASP A 452 -12.72 21.33 7.72
N GLU A 453 -11.91 22.14 7.04
CA GLU A 453 -12.31 23.48 6.57
C GLU A 453 -13.44 23.40 5.54
N GLN A 454 -13.34 22.47 4.59
CA GLN A 454 -14.37 22.25 3.56
C GLN A 454 -15.60 21.58 4.15
N SER A 455 -15.40 20.60 5.03
CA SER A 455 -16.49 19.98 5.78
C SER A 455 -17.31 21.02 6.55
N LEU A 456 -16.64 21.92 7.27
CA LEU A 456 -17.27 23.02 7.99
C LEU A 456 -18.01 23.98 7.06
N ALA A 457 -17.42 24.34 5.92
CA ALA A 457 -18.04 25.25 4.95
C ALA A 457 -19.34 24.66 4.39
N VAL A 458 -19.33 23.38 4.02
CA VAL A 458 -20.50 22.67 3.47
C VAL A 458 -21.57 22.46 4.55
N ALA A 459 -21.18 22.05 5.76
CA ALA A 459 -22.13 21.91 6.88
C ALA A 459 -22.84 23.23 7.22
N LYS A 460 -22.13 24.37 7.14
CA LYS A 460 -22.75 25.71 7.30
C LYS A 460 -23.75 26.01 6.20
N GLN A 461 -23.46 25.63 4.95
CA GLN A 461 -24.43 25.79 3.85
C GLN A 461 -25.68 24.94 4.06
N ALA A 462 -25.52 23.67 4.46
CA ALA A 462 -26.65 22.79 4.80
C ALA A 462 -27.50 23.40 5.91
N LYS A 463 -26.85 23.96 6.95
CA LYS A 463 -27.50 24.63 8.06
C LYS A 463 -28.29 25.86 7.62
N ASP A 464 -27.73 26.72 6.77
CA ASP A 464 -28.42 27.91 6.26
C ASP A 464 -29.70 27.56 5.47
N VAL A 465 -29.65 26.48 4.69
CA VAL A 465 -30.81 25.93 3.97
C VAL A 465 -31.87 25.44 4.94
N ALA A 466 -31.47 24.63 5.92
CA ALA A 466 -32.36 24.08 6.92
C ALA A 466 -33.01 25.18 7.77
N GLN A 467 -32.27 26.25 8.09
CA GLN A 467 -32.80 27.44 8.76
C GLN A 467 -33.87 28.13 7.92
N SER A 468 -33.64 28.31 6.61
CA SER A 468 -34.64 28.91 5.73
C SER A 468 -35.92 28.06 5.65
N LEU A 469 -35.77 26.75 5.53
CA LEU A 469 -36.90 25.81 5.47
C LEU A 469 -37.70 25.79 6.79
N THR A 470 -37.00 25.75 7.93
CA THR A 470 -37.64 25.77 9.26
C THR A 470 -38.29 27.11 9.59
N GLN A 471 -37.78 28.23 9.09
CA GLN A 471 -38.48 29.53 9.20
C GLN A 471 -39.81 29.52 8.44
N SER A 472 -39.84 28.89 7.27
CA SER A 472 -41.06 28.79 6.45
C SER A 472 -42.10 27.81 7.00
N ASN A 473 -41.65 26.76 7.69
CA ASN A 473 -42.52 25.76 8.33
C ASN A 473 -41.92 25.27 9.67
N PRO A 474 -42.17 26.00 10.78
CA PRO A 474 -41.49 25.76 12.06
C PRO A 474 -41.79 24.44 12.77
N THR A 475 -42.82 23.70 12.32
CA THR A 475 -43.26 22.43 12.91
C THR A 475 -42.96 21.24 12.01
N ALA A 476 -42.39 21.45 10.81
CA ALA A 476 -42.02 20.36 9.94
C ALA A 476 -40.82 19.59 10.50
N GLN A 477 -40.96 18.27 10.66
CA GLN A 477 -39.92 17.42 11.24
C GLN A 477 -38.68 17.31 10.34
N GLU A 478 -38.83 17.05 9.03
CA GLU A 478 -37.68 16.83 8.15
C GLU A 478 -36.71 18.04 8.07
N PRO A 479 -37.18 19.31 7.94
CA PRO A 479 -36.28 20.46 8.01
C PRO A 479 -35.63 20.66 9.38
N LEU A 480 -36.32 20.30 10.47
CA LEU A 480 -35.74 20.35 11.82
C LEU A 480 -34.64 19.29 11.98
N GLN A 481 -34.86 18.08 11.46
CA GLN A 481 -33.84 17.02 11.45
C GLN A 481 -32.61 17.46 10.66
N LEU A 482 -32.81 17.98 9.45
CA LEU A 482 -31.70 18.52 8.64
C LEU A 482 -30.95 19.64 9.38
N LEU A 483 -31.67 20.51 10.10
CA LEU A 483 -31.05 21.59 10.85
C LEU A 483 -30.20 21.07 12.00
N TYR A 484 -30.67 20.03 12.70
CA TYR A 484 -29.93 19.32 13.73
C TYR A 484 -28.66 18.67 13.14
N ASP A 485 -28.83 17.88 12.09
CA ASP A 485 -27.79 17.12 11.39
C ASP A 485 -26.65 18.03 10.91
N ALA A 486 -26.99 19.15 10.29
CA ALA A 486 -26.04 20.15 9.82
C ALA A 486 -25.29 20.85 10.97
N SER A 487 -25.98 21.14 12.09
CA SER A 487 -25.34 21.74 13.27
C SER A 487 -24.37 20.77 13.94
N VAL A 488 -24.70 19.49 14.03
CA VAL A 488 -23.79 18.46 14.56
C VAL A 488 -22.55 18.32 13.68
N ARG A 489 -22.70 18.29 12.35
CA ARG A 489 -21.57 18.23 11.40
C ARG A 489 -20.67 19.46 11.48
N ALA A 490 -21.26 20.65 11.56
CA ALA A 490 -20.48 21.88 11.77
C ALA A 490 -19.69 21.82 13.08
N GLY A 491 -20.30 21.34 14.17
CA GLY A 491 -19.63 21.09 15.44
C GLY A 491 -18.47 20.09 15.31
N ASN A 492 -18.68 18.95 14.65
CA ASN A 492 -17.66 17.93 14.44
C ASN A 492 -16.45 18.48 13.67
N ALA A 493 -16.70 19.21 12.58
CA ALA A 493 -15.65 19.81 11.75
C ALA A 493 -14.84 20.88 12.52
N LEU A 494 -15.50 21.66 13.39
CA LEU A 494 -14.83 22.61 14.27
C LEU A 494 -13.92 21.92 15.30
N VAL A 495 -14.37 20.79 15.87
CA VAL A 495 -13.55 19.98 16.80
C VAL A 495 -12.33 19.41 16.07
N ALA A 496 -12.51 18.87 14.87
CA ALA A 496 -11.43 18.29 14.07
C ALA A 496 -10.38 19.35 13.67
N SER A 497 -10.81 20.59 13.41
CA SER A 497 -9.93 21.73 13.09
C SER A 497 -9.01 22.19 14.25
N GLY A 498 -9.20 21.68 15.47
CA GLY A 498 -8.32 21.91 16.62
C GLY A 498 -8.75 23.02 17.59
N GLY A 499 -7.87 23.33 18.57
CA GLY A 499 -8.19 24.05 19.80
C GLY A 499 -8.78 25.46 19.68
N SER A 500 -8.53 26.19 18.58
CA SER A 500 -9.03 27.56 18.38
C SER A 500 -10.53 27.66 18.12
N HIS A 501 -11.21 26.56 17.84
CA HIS A 501 -12.62 26.52 17.42
C HIS A 501 -13.57 25.88 18.43
N LYS A 502 -13.08 25.58 19.64
CA LYS A 502 -13.86 24.86 20.67
C LYS A 502 -15.13 25.55 21.13
N GLN A 503 -15.07 26.87 21.36
CA GLN A 503 -16.26 27.63 21.76
C GLN A 503 -17.32 27.66 20.65
N ASP A 504 -16.86 27.72 19.39
CA ASP A 504 -17.76 27.65 18.23
C ASP A 504 -18.38 26.25 18.13
N ALA A 505 -17.62 25.18 18.38
CA ALA A 505 -18.13 23.81 18.40
C ALA A 505 -19.19 23.62 19.50
N LEU A 506 -18.92 24.08 20.72
CA LEU A 506 -19.89 24.06 21.81
C LEU A 506 -21.16 24.84 21.47
N LYS A 507 -21.03 25.99 20.79
CA LYS A 507 -22.19 26.77 20.35
C LYS A 507 -23.03 25.99 19.32
N GLU A 508 -22.39 25.30 18.39
CA GLU A 508 -23.07 24.46 17.40
C GLU A 508 -23.78 23.27 18.05
N TYR A 509 -23.12 22.56 18.97
CA TYR A 509 -23.74 21.45 19.70
C TYR A 509 -24.89 21.92 20.60
N ASN A 510 -24.74 23.02 21.34
CA ASN A 510 -25.84 23.56 22.15
C ASN A 510 -27.04 23.97 21.29
N ALA A 511 -26.81 24.49 20.07
CA ALA A 511 -27.89 24.73 19.12
C ALA A 511 -28.57 23.41 18.70
N ALA A 512 -27.79 22.36 18.43
CA ALA A 512 -28.31 21.03 18.10
C ALA A 512 -29.18 20.45 19.23
N VAL A 513 -28.78 20.58 20.50
CA VAL A 513 -29.62 20.16 21.65
C VAL A 513 -30.99 20.84 21.60
N GLY A 514 -31.03 22.17 21.46
CA GLY A 514 -32.30 22.90 21.42
C GLY A 514 -33.18 22.53 20.21
N ILE A 515 -32.57 22.14 19.09
CA ILE A 515 -33.31 21.63 17.93
C ILE A 515 -33.86 20.24 18.21
N ALA A 516 -33.07 19.33 18.78
CA ALA A 516 -33.50 17.98 19.12
C ALA A 516 -34.61 17.99 20.20
N GLU A 517 -34.52 18.84 21.23
CA GLU A 517 -35.59 19.07 22.20
C GLU A 517 -36.89 19.54 21.53
N LYS A 518 -36.76 20.41 20.53
CA LYS A 518 -37.91 20.87 19.75
C LYS A 518 -38.52 19.73 18.94
N ILE A 519 -37.71 18.87 18.31
CA ILE A 519 -38.18 17.68 17.59
C ILE A 519 -38.95 16.76 18.55
N VAL A 520 -38.38 16.47 19.73
CA VAL A 520 -39.01 15.65 20.78
C VAL A 520 -40.33 16.26 21.25
N SER A 521 -40.41 17.59 21.40
CA SER A 521 -41.66 18.26 21.81
C SER A 521 -42.78 18.18 20.77
N LEU A 522 -42.41 18.00 19.49
CA LEU A 522 -43.32 17.90 18.36
C LEU A 522 -43.64 16.43 17.99
N SER A 523 -42.82 15.48 18.44
CA SER A 523 -43.00 14.05 18.22
C SER A 523 -43.74 13.39 19.40
N GLY A 524 -44.67 12.50 19.09
CA GLY A 524 -45.46 11.78 20.11
C GLY A 524 -44.87 10.42 20.50
N ASP A 525 -43.81 10.00 19.82
CA ASP A 525 -43.26 8.64 19.80
C ASP A 525 -41.80 8.57 20.27
N GLY A 526 -41.24 9.68 20.76
CA GLY A 526 -39.84 9.75 21.21
C GLY A 526 -38.82 10.00 20.09
N ALA A 527 -39.26 10.33 18.86
CA ALA A 527 -38.33 10.75 17.81
C ALA A 527 -37.51 11.97 18.26
N GLY A 528 -36.18 11.88 18.13
CA GLY A 528 -35.22 12.89 18.59
C GLY A 528 -34.65 12.65 20.00
N GLU A 529 -35.15 11.67 20.77
CA GLU A 529 -34.57 11.35 22.09
C GLU A 529 -33.11 10.85 21.96
N ASP A 530 -32.81 10.05 20.94
CA ASP A 530 -31.45 9.59 20.61
C ASP A 530 -30.51 10.74 20.22
N ASP A 531 -31.03 11.76 19.55
CA ASP A 531 -30.27 12.91 19.07
C ASP A 531 -29.79 13.78 20.24
N ILE A 532 -30.65 14.02 21.24
CA ILE A 532 -30.27 14.71 22.49
C ILE A 532 -29.12 13.98 23.18
N ILE A 533 -29.23 12.65 23.27
CA ILE A 533 -28.24 11.80 23.91
C ILE A 533 -26.88 11.85 23.19
N ASP A 534 -26.86 11.76 21.87
CA ASP A 534 -25.62 11.81 21.08
C ASP A 534 -24.90 13.16 21.23
N VAL A 535 -25.65 14.26 21.21
CA VAL A 535 -25.06 15.60 21.37
C VAL A 535 -24.49 15.83 22.76
N HIS A 536 -25.14 15.37 23.83
CA HIS A 536 -24.54 15.42 25.17
C HIS A 536 -23.19 14.69 25.23
N MET A 537 -23.07 13.53 24.56
CA MET A 537 -21.77 12.85 24.45
C MET A 537 -20.74 13.67 23.69
N LYS A 538 -21.12 14.34 22.59
CA LYS A 538 -20.22 15.20 21.81
C LYS A 538 -19.76 16.43 22.61
N ILE A 539 -20.66 17.09 23.34
CA ILE A 539 -20.31 18.21 24.23
C ILE A 539 -19.33 17.75 25.32
N GLY A 540 -19.60 16.58 25.92
CA GLY A 540 -18.69 15.99 26.90
C GLY A 540 -17.30 15.70 26.33
N ASP A 541 -17.21 15.21 25.09
CA ASP A 541 -15.93 14.95 24.40
C ASP A 541 -15.14 16.26 24.18
N VAL A 542 -15.82 17.39 23.91
CA VAL A 542 -15.18 18.72 23.82
C VAL A 542 -14.63 19.18 25.17
N TYR A 543 -15.39 19.01 26.27
CA TYR A 543 -14.91 19.39 27.61
C TYR A 543 -13.77 18.50 28.11
N LYS A 544 -13.75 17.22 27.72
CA LYS A 544 -12.70 16.25 28.05
C LYS A 544 -11.35 16.61 27.42
N ASP A 545 -11.35 17.30 26.28
CA ASP A 545 -10.14 17.53 25.50
C ASP A 545 -8.99 18.16 26.32
N ASN A 546 -7.76 17.71 26.04
CA ASN A 546 -6.56 17.82 26.88
C ASN A 546 -6.14 19.26 27.23
N GLU A 547 -6.62 20.25 26.48
CA GLU A 547 -6.33 21.67 26.73
C GLU A 547 -7.26 22.30 27.76
N LEU A 548 -8.51 21.83 27.89
CA LEU A 548 -9.51 22.38 28.83
C LEU A 548 -9.49 21.64 30.17
N LYS A 549 -9.36 20.31 30.14
CA LYS A 549 -9.41 19.44 31.33
C LYS A 549 -10.61 19.75 32.23
N GLN A 550 -11.73 20.15 31.63
CA GLN A 550 -13.00 20.46 32.31
C GLN A 550 -13.74 19.16 32.59
N TYR A 551 -13.11 18.27 33.36
CA TYR A 551 -13.59 16.91 33.56
C TYR A 551 -14.93 16.87 34.32
N SER A 552 -15.19 17.84 35.20
CA SER A 552 -16.50 17.97 35.86
C SER A 552 -17.64 18.21 34.87
N GLU A 553 -17.45 19.12 33.92
CA GLU A 553 -18.41 19.45 32.88
C GLU A 553 -18.57 18.26 31.93
N ALA A 554 -17.47 17.66 31.49
CA ALA A 554 -17.51 16.45 30.66
C ALA A 554 -18.31 15.32 31.33
N ARG A 555 -18.08 15.09 32.64
CA ARG A 555 -18.78 14.07 33.42
C ARG A 555 -20.28 14.36 33.50
N SER A 556 -20.65 15.62 33.75
CA SER A 556 -22.05 16.05 33.81
C SER A 556 -22.78 15.79 32.50
N GLU A 557 -22.14 16.09 31.37
CA GLU A 557 -22.70 15.88 30.04
C GLU A 557 -22.87 14.39 29.72
N TYR A 558 -21.85 13.57 29.97
CA TYR A 558 -21.98 12.11 29.76
C TYR A 558 -23.04 11.47 30.67
N GLN A 559 -23.15 11.92 31.92
CA GLN A 559 -24.17 11.44 32.86
C GLN A 559 -25.57 11.86 32.41
N SER A 560 -25.73 13.06 31.84
CA SER A 560 -27.00 13.52 31.28
C SER A 560 -27.40 12.66 30.08
N GLY A 561 -26.47 12.38 29.16
CA GLY A 561 -26.69 11.45 28.04
C GLY A 561 -27.09 10.05 28.51
N LEU A 562 -26.37 9.49 29.49
CA LEU A 562 -26.69 8.16 30.05
C LEU A 562 -28.07 8.13 30.74
N ALA A 563 -28.42 9.16 31.50
CA ALA A 563 -29.73 9.27 32.13
C ALA A 563 -30.86 9.34 31.08
N GLY A 564 -30.64 10.09 30.00
CA GLY A 564 -31.52 10.12 28.83
C GLY A 564 -31.71 8.74 28.21
N CYS A 565 -30.61 8.00 27.95
CA CYS A 565 -30.69 6.62 27.45
C CYS A 565 -31.54 5.74 28.36
N LEU A 566 -31.31 5.77 29.67
CA LEU A 566 -32.02 4.91 30.62
C LEU A 566 -33.52 5.24 30.69
N ALA A 567 -33.88 6.52 30.62
CA ALA A 567 -35.28 6.95 30.60
C ALA A 567 -35.99 6.51 29.31
N ALA A 568 -35.34 6.65 28.16
CA ALA A 568 -35.87 6.21 26.87
C ALA A 568 -35.97 4.67 26.78
N LEU A 569 -34.96 3.93 27.25
CA LEU A 569 -34.97 2.47 27.33
C LEU A 569 -36.04 1.92 28.28
N ALA A 570 -36.48 2.68 29.28
CA ALA A 570 -37.60 2.27 30.12
C ALA A 570 -38.92 2.20 29.33
N LYS A 571 -39.06 3.03 28.29
CA LYS A 571 -40.20 3.01 27.35
C LYS A 571 -39.96 2.02 26.21
N HIS A 572 -38.72 1.93 25.72
CA HIS A 572 -38.31 1.13 24.56
C HIS A 572 -37.14 0.18 24.88
N PRO A 573 -37.33 -0.91 25.65
CA PRO A 573 -36.23 -1.69 26.22
C PRO A 573 -35.34 -2.43 25.22
N GLN A 574 -35.82 -2.64 23.99
CA GLN A 574 -35.15 -3.41 22.94
C GLN A 574 -34.66 -2.54 21.78
N ASP A 575 -34.74 -1.21 21.92
CA ASP A 575 -34.26 -0.29 20.91
C ASP A 575 -32.74 -0.40 20.76
N PHE A 576 -32.30 -0.68 19.54
CA PHE A 576 -30.90 -0.96 19.24
C PHE A 576 -30.02 0.28 19.36
N ASN A 577 -30.51 1.45 18.91
CA ASN A 577 -29.74 2.69 18.91
C ASN A 577 -29.57 3.22 20.34
N LEU A 578 -30.64 3.16 21.14
CA LEU A 578 -30.58 3.53 22.55
C LEU A 578 -29.64 2.62 23.35
N LEU A 579 -29.62 1.32 23.09
CA LEU A 579 -28.65 0.39 23.68
C LEU A 579 -27.22 0.70 23.25
N ARG A 580 -27.00 1.00 21.96
CA ARG A 580 -25.69 1.41 21.42
C ARG A 580 -25.20 2.70 22.09
N ASN A 581 -26.06 3.68 22.25
CA ASN A 581 -25.76 4.94 22.92
C ASN A 581 -25.49 4.75 24.42
N LYS A 582 -26.24 3.88 25.10
CA LYS A 582 -25.96 3.48 26.49
C LYS A 582 -24.54 2.91 26.63
N GLY A 583 -24.16 1.97 25.76
CA GLY A 583 -22.81 1.38 25.77
C GLY A 583 -21.71 2.43 25.57
N LYS A 584 -21.91 3.36 24.62
CA LYS A 584 -20.98 4.47 24.37
C LYS A 584 -20.86 5.43 25.57
N ALA A 585 -21.98 5.78 26.20
CA ALA A 585 -21.99 6.69 27.34
C ALA A 585 -21.27 6.07 28.56
N LEU A 586 -21.55 4.79 28.86
CA LEU A 586 -20.86 4.04 29.92
C LEU A 586 -19.35 4.01 29.68
N TYR A 587 -18.91 3.70 28.46
CA TYR A 587 -17.50 3.72 28.08
C TYR A 587 -16.85 5.10 28.30
N ARG A 588 -17.47 6.19 27.84
CA ARG A 588 -16.93 7.55 27.98
C ARG A 588 -16.80 7.98 29.44
N ILE A 589 -17.77 7.63 30.29
CA ILE A 589 -17.69 7.88 31.73
C ILE A 589 -16.51 7.10 32.34
N ALA A 590 -16.37 5.82 31.98
CA ALA A 590 -15.27 4.98 32.47
C ALA A 590 -13.89 5.52 32.05
N GLU A 591 -13.77 5.97 30.80
CA GLU A 591 -12.55 6.58 30.25
C GLU A 591 -12.20 7.88 30.96
N LEU A 592 -13.19 8.74 31.19
CA LEU A 592 -13.01 10.00 31.90
C LEU A 592 -12.54 9.76 33.33
N LEU A 593 -13.19 8.85 34.07
CA LEU A 593 -12.82 8.49 35.45
C LEU A 593 -11.39 7.93 35.53
N ARG A 594 -10.99 7.09 34.57
CA ARG A 594 -9.60 6.61 34.46
C ARG A 594 -8.61 7.76 34.24
N THR A 595 -9.00 8.76 33.45
CA THR A 595 -8.15 9.90 33.08
C THR A 595 -8.01 10.92 34.22
N GLU A 596 -9.06 11.13 35.03
CA GLU A 596 -9.05 12.04 36.18
C GLU A 596 -8.05 11.62 37.27
N LYS A 597 -7.77 10.31 37.42
CA LYS A 597 -6.84 9.74 38.42
C LYS A 597 -7.08 10.22 39.87
N THR A 598 -8.33 10.49 40.21
CA THR A 598 -8.75 10.87 41.56
C THR A 598 -8.85 9.66 42.48
N ALA A 599 -8.65 9.84 43.80
CA ALA A 599 -8.71 8.72 44.74
C ALA A 599 -10.14 8.13 44.80
N GLY A 600 -10.28 6.82 44.57
CA GLY A 600 -11.56 6.10 44.64
C GLY A 600 -12.34 5.98 43.33
N THR A 601 -11.92 6.63 42.23
CA THR A 601 -12.63 6.54 40.94
C THR A 601 -12.28 5.30 40.13
N SER A 602 -11.25 4.54 40.47
CA SER A 602 -10.88 3.31 39.77
C SER A 602 -11.95 2.20 39.87
N ASP A 603 -12.60 2.06 41.03
CA ASP A 603 -13.66 1.06 41.22
C ASP A 603 -14.95 1.45 40.48
N GLU A 604 -15.24 2.75 40.46
CA GLU A 604 -16.35 3.31 39.69
C GLU A 604 -16.09 3.12 38.18
N ALA A 605 -14.90 3.48 37.69
CA ALA A 605 -14.50 3.28 36.30
C ALA A 605 -14.59 1.81 35.88
N ARG A 606 -14.14 0.88 36.74
CA ARG A 606 -14.24 -0.58 36.50
C ARG A 606 -15.69 -1.03 36.33
N THR A 607 -16.59 -0.50 37.16
CA THR A 607 -18.03 -0.79 37.07
C THR A 607 -18.58 -0.32 35.72
N PHE A 608 -18.28 0.92 35.33
CA PHE A 608 -18.71 1.45 34.04
C PHE A 608 -18.12 0.70 32.84
N TYR A 609 -16.85 0.29 32.86
CA TYR A 609 -16.27 -0.54 31.79
C TYR A 609 -16.94 -1.91 31.67
N ARG A 610 -17.23 -2.56 32.81
CA ARG A 610 -17.94 -3.84 32.81
C ARG A 610 -19.34 -3.68 32.21
N ASP A 611 -20.10 -2.71 32.71
CA ASP A 611 -21.47 -2.48 32.25
C ASP A 611 -21.51 -2.06 30.76
N ALA A 612 -20.51 -1.32 30.29
CA ALA A 612 -20.33 -1.00 28.87
C ALA A 612 -20.05 -2.26 28.04
N ALA A 613 -19.12 -3.11 28.49
CA ALA A 613 -18.75 -4.35 27.80
C ALA A 613 -19.94 -5.32 27.73
N ASP A 614 -20.75 -5.44 28.79
CA ASP A 614 -21.94 -6.28 28.81
C ASP A 614 -22.94 -5.84 27.73
N VAL A 615 -23.28 -4.54 27.68
CA VAL A 615 -24.18 -3.98 26.66
C VAL A 615 -23.63 -4.16 25.24
N GLN A 616 -22.33 -3.90 25.05
CA GLN A 616 -21.71 -3.99 23.73
C GLN A 616 -21.56 -5.44 23.23
N ASN A 617 -21.29 -6.41 24.11
CA ASN A 617 -21.29 -7.83 23.74
C ASN A 617 -22.66 -8.28 23.23
N ASP A 618 -23.73 -7.91 23.93
CA ASP A 618 -25.09 -8.23 23.52
C ASP A 618 -25.42 -7.62 22.14
N LEU A 619 -24.98 -6.39 21.89
CA LEU A 619 -25.14 -5.72 20.59
C LEU A 619 -24.35 -6.40 19.48
N VAL A 620 -23.10 -6.80 19.73
CA VAL A 620 -22.28 -7.54 18.76
C VAL A 620 -22.94 -8.87 18.41
N ALA A 621 -23.40 -9.63 19.40
CA ALA A 621 -24.09 -10.90 19.18
C ALA A 621 -25.40 -10.73 18.42
N ARG A 622 -26.20 -9.72 18.77
CA ARG A 622 -27.45 -9.38 18.09
C ARG A 622 -27.19 -8.97 16.64
N ASN A 623 -26.25 -8.07 16.39
CA ASN A 623 -25.90 -7.60 15.05
C ASN A 623 -25.39 -8.73 14.16
N ALA A 624 -24.53 -9.62 14.66
CA ALA A 624 -24.07 -10.78 13.91
C ALA A 624 -25.23 -11.70 13.47
N LYS A 625 -26.21 -11.91 14.36
CA LYS A 625 -27.41 -12.70 14.06
C LYS A 625 -28.31 -12.02 13.03
N GLU A 626 -28.55 -10.72 13.17
CA GLU A 626 -29.37 -9.93 12.26
C GLU A 626 -28.72 -9.83 10.86
N ALA A 627 -27.40 -9.60 10.79
CA ALA A 627 -26.64 -9.55 9.56
C ALA A 627 -26.64 -10.89 8.81
N LEU A 628 -26.47 -12.00 9.54
CA LEU A 628 -26.59 -13.35 8.96
C LEU A 628 -27.99 -13.61 8.40
N ALA A 629 -29.05 -13.23 9.12
CA ALA A 629 -30.42 -13.38 8.64
C ALA A 629 -30.70 -12.52 7.39
N ALA A 630 -30.07 -11.35 7.30
CA ALA A 630 -30.17 -10.43 6.17
C ALA A 630 -29.21 -10.75 5.02
N GLN A 631 -28.34 -11.76 5.13
CA GLN A 631 -27.26 -12.07 4.18
C GLN A 631 -26.35 -10.86 3.90
N LYS A 632 -26.05 -10.07 4.94
CA LYS A 632 -25.15 -8.92 4.90
C LYS A 632 -23.98 -9.12 5.86
N ALA A 633 -22.89 -8.38 5.67
CA ALA A 633 -21.80 -8.33 6.63
C ALA A 633 -22.25 -7.63 7.93
N PRO A 634 -21.79 -8.08 9.12
CA PRO A 634 -22.05 -7.38 10.37
C PRO A 634 -21.34 -6.03 10.43
N ASP A 635 -21.87 -5.12 11.25
CA ASP A 635 -21.29 -3.79 11.47
C ASP A 635 -20.02 -3.90 12.31
N SER A 636 -18.87 -3.78 11.66
CA SER A 636 -17.53 -3.84 12.27
C SER A 636 -17.29 -2.75 13.31
N SER A 637 -18.01 -1.62 13.26
CA SER A 637 -17.87 -0.55 14.27
C SER A 637 -18.28 -1.00 15.67
N LEU A 638 -19.20 -1.96 15.79
CA LEU A 638 -19.61 -2.51 17.08
C LEU A 638 -18.50 -3.32 17.74
N ASN A 639 -17.81 -4.16 16.95
CA ASN A 639 -16.64 -4.91 17.40
C ASN A 639 -15.50 -3.96 17.80
N SER A 640 -15.25 -2.91 17.01
CA SER A 640 -14.23 -1.92 17.33
C SER A 640 -14.52 -1.18 18.65
N ASN A 641 -15.77 -0.79 18.90
CA ASN A 641 -16.17 -0.17 20.17
C ASN A 641 -15.98 -1.10 21.38
N LEU A 642 -16.27 -2.40 21.20
CA LEU A 642 -16.05 -3.42 22.22
C LEU A 642 -14.57 -3.66 22.49
N ALA A 643 -13.75 -3.73 21.44
CA ALA A 643 -12.30 -3.85 21.55
C ALA A 643 -11.70 -2.67 22.32
N ALA A 644 -12.10 -1.43 21.99
CA ALA A 644 -11.68 -0.24 22.71
C ALA A 644 -12.06 -0.30 24.21
N THR A 645 -13.28 -0.74 24.52
CA THR A 645 -13.74 -0.91 25.91
C THR A 645 -12.86 -1.89 26.68
N TYR A 646 -12.54 -3.05 26.10
CA TYR A 646 -11.65 -4.02 26.73
C TYR A 646 -10.21 -3.51 26.88
N THR A 647 -9.69 -2.83 25.87
CA THR A 647 -8.34 -2.25 25.91
C THR A 647 -8.22 -1.21 27.02
N HIS A 648 -9.14 -0.25 27.08
CA HIS A 648 -9.10 0.80 28.11
C HIS A 648 -9.42 0.29 29.51
N TRP A 649 -10.26 -0.74 29.63
CA TRP A 649 -10.42 -1.46 30.89
C TRP A 649 -9.11 -2.14 31.30
N GLY A 650 -8.43 -2.84 30.38
CA GLY A 650 -7.12 -3.44 30.65
C GLY A 650 -6.09 -2.42 31.11
N LEU A 651 -6.07 -1.22 30.51
CA LEU A 651 -5.22 -0.11 30.93
C LEU A 651 -5.56 0.39 32.34
N LEU A 652 -6.85 0.53 32.69
CA LEU A 652 -7.28 0.88 34.05
C LEU A 652 -6.73 -0.14 35.07
N GLU A 653 -6.87 -1.43 34.80
CA GLU A 653 -6.40 -2.48 35.71
C GLU A 653 -4.88 -2.52 35.82
N LYS A 654 -4.18 -2.26 34.71
CA LYS A 654 -2.72 -2.13 34.71
C LYS A 654 -2.28 -0.98 35.61
N GLU A 655 -2.92 0.19 35.49
CA GLU A 655 -2.67 1.36 36.35
C GLU A 655 -2.99 1.09 37.83
N ALA A 656 -4.03 0.30 38.10
CA ALA A 656 -4.42 -0.13 39.45
C ALA A 656 -3.55 -1.26 40.02
N GLY A 657 -2.64 -1.84 39.24
CA GLY A 657 -1.79 -2.97 39.65
C GLY A 657 -2.45 -4.35 39.59
N ASN A 658 -3.68 -4.45 39.06
CA ASN A 658 -4.41 -5.70 38.85
C ASN A 658 -3.98 -6.38 37.55
N LEU A 659 -2.69 -6.72 37.45
CA LEU A 659 -2.05 -7.06 36.18
C LEU A 659 -2.61 -8.32 35.48
N GLU A 660 -3.11 -9.31 36.21
CA GLU A 660 -3.74 -10.51 35.60
C GLU A 660 -5.07 -10.16 34.93
N LEU A 661 -5.89 -9.32 35.57
CA LEU A 661 -7.13 -8.84 34.96
C LEU A 661 -6.82 -7.92 33.77
N ALA A 662 -5.78 -7.08 33.89
CA ALA A 662 -5.30 -6.28 32.78
C ALA A 662 -4.91 -7.14 31.56
N LEU A 663 -4.17 -8.23 31.81
CA LEU A 663 -3.77 -9.18 30.78
C LEU A 663 -4.99 -9.84 30.11
N GLU A 664 -5.98 -10.27 30.90
CA GLU A 664 -7.22 -10.85 30.38
C GLU A 664 -7.95 -9.87 29.44
N LYS A 665 -8.16 -8.62 29.90
CA LYS A 665 -8.90 -7.62 29.12
C LYS A 665 -8.16 -7.17 27.87
N LEU A 666 -6.84 -6.97 27.95
CA LEU A 666 -6.02 -6.67 26.77
C LEU A 666 -6.08 -7.80 25.73
N ARG A 667 -6.05 -9.07 26.15
CA ARG A 667 -6.20 -10.21 25.23
C ARG A 667 -7.58 -10.26 24.56
N GLN A 668 -8.64 -9.90 25.28
CA GLN A 668 -9.99 -9.80 24.71
C GLN A 668 -10.06 -8.71 23.63
N GLY A 669 -9.54 -7.51 23.91
CA GLY A 669 -9.48 -6.43 22.92
C GLY A 669 -8.65 -6.78 21.69
N ILE A 670 -7.44 -7.31 21.89
CA ILE A 670 -6.53 -7.73 20.80
C ILE A 670 -7.17 -8.80 19.92
N ALA A 671 -7.85 -9.79 20.49
CA ALA A 671 -8.47 -10.85 19.70
C ALA A 671 -9.56 -10.31 18.76
N ILE A 672 -10.31 -9.28 19.19
CA ILE A 672 -11.32 -8.62 18.36
C ILE A 672 -10.65 -7.80 17.27
N ASP A 673 -9.64 -6.99 17.61
CA ASP A 673 -8.90 -6.18 16.64
C ASP A 673 -8.15 -7.04 15.59
N GLU A 674 -7.57 -8.18 15.99
CA GLU A 674 -6.96 -9.15 15.07
C GLU A 674 -8.00 -9.76 14.12
N ALA A 675 -9.21 -10.07 14.62
CA ALA A 675 -10.29 -10.58 13.79
C ALA A 675 -10.75 -9.53 12.76
N LEU A 676 -10.87 -8.26 13.17
CA LEU A 676 -11.21 -7.14 12.28
C LEU A 676 -10.13 -6.92 11.21
N ALA A 677 -8.85 -6.88 11.60
CA ALA A 677 -7.74 -6.73 10.68
C ALA A 677 -7.66 -7.88 9.66
N LYS A 678 -8.09 -9.08 10.05
CA LYS A 678 -8.13 -10.26 9.18
C LYS A 678 -9.34 -10.27 8.24
N SER A 679 -10.52 -9.85 8.71
CA SER A 679 -11.73 -9.80 7.88
C SER A 679 -11.69 -8.65 6.87
N GLU A 680 -11.01 -7.56 7.21
CA GLU A 680 -10.91 -6.36 6.38
C GLU A 680 -9.43 -5.95 6.17
N PRO A 681 -8.63 -6.74 5.44
CA PRO A 681 -7.19 -6.49 5.28
C PRO A 681 -6.85 -5.21 4.52
N GLY A 682 -7.84 -4.63 3.81
CA GLY A 682 -7.72 -3.35 3.12
C GLY A 682 -7.93 -2.12 4.00
N ASN A 683 -8.43 -2.28 5.23
CA ASN A 683 -8.70 -1.17 6.14
C ASN A 683 -7.49 -0.90 7.07
N PRO A 684 -6.72 0.18 6.84
CA PRO A 684 -5.53 0.47 7.63
C PRO A 684 -5.85 0.85 9.09
N GLN A 685 -7.09 1.30 9.37
CA GLN A 685 -7.49 1.76 10.69
C GLN A 685 -7.45 0.63 11.73
N TRP A 686 -7.83 -0.60 11.34
CA TRP A 686 -7.75 -1.76 12.23
C TRP A 686 -6.32 -2.06 12.68
N GLN A 687 -5.36 -1.91 11.79
CA GLN A 687 -3.94 -2.06 12.15
C GLN A 687 -3.48 -0.94 13.08
N GLU A 688 -3.95 0.29 12.86
CA GLU A 688 -3.62 1.43 13.73
C GLU A 688 -4.15 1.26 15.16
N PHE A 689 -5.34 0.68 15.33
CA PHE A 689 -5.91 0.37 16.65
C PHE A 689 -5.23 -0.83 17.32
N LEU A 690 -4.87 -1.86 16.54
CA LEU A 690 -4.22 -3.08 17.05
C LEU A 690 -2.79 -2.83 17.55
N MET A 691 -2.01 -2.01 16.85
CA MET A 691 -0.57 -1.83 17.12
C MET A 691 -0.24 -1.38 18.56
N PRO A 692 -0.87 -0.34 19.14
CA PRO A 692 -0.64 0.04 20.54
C PRO A 692 -0.94 -1.07 21.53
N ASN A 693 -1.91 -1.94 21.23
CA ASN A 693 -2.38 -2.97 22.15
C ASN A 693 -1.30 -4.04 22.40
N TYR A 694 -0.46 -4.36 21.40
CA TYR A 694 0.69 -5.25 21.61
C TYR A 694 1.73 -4.66 22.56
N LEU A 695 1.93 -3.33 22.56
CA LEU A 695 2.81 -2.68 23.51
C LEU A 695 2.24 -2.76 24.94
N TYR A 696 0.94 -2.45 25.10
CA TYR A 696 0.27 -2.55 26.40
C TYR A 696 0.27 -3.96 26.96
N LEU A 697 0.07 -4.96 26.10
CA LEU A 697 0.18 -6.37 26.44
C LEU A 697 1.59 -6.71 26.91
N ALA A 698 2.61 -6.31 26.15
CA ALA A 698 4.01 -6.59 26.48
C ALA A 698 4.40 -5.99 27.84
N GLU A 699 4.11 -4.71 28.08
CA GLU A 699 4.39 -4.04 29.36
C GLU A 699 3.64 -4.66 30.54
N THR A 700 2.40 -5.13 30.33
CA THR A 700 1.63 -5.83 31.37
C THR A 700 2.27 -7.17 31.72
N LEU A 701 2.73 -7.92 30.72
CA LEU A 701 3.45 -9.18 30.90
C LEU A 701 4.82 -8.97 31.59
N GLU A 702 5.51 -7.86 31.32
CA GLU A 702 6.72 -7.48 32.07
C GLU A 702 6.41 -7.25 33.55
N GLY A 703 5.34 -6.51 33.86
CA GLY A 703 4.89 -6.28 35.23
C GLY A 703 4.54 -7.59 35.96
N LEU A 704 3.97 -8.57 35.24
CA LEU A 704 3.70 -9.93 35.74
C LEU A 704 4.95 -10.81 35.85
N LYS A 705 6.12 -10.32 35.44
CA LYS A 705 7.38 -11.07 35.39
C LYS A 705 7.30 -12.32 34.49
N ARG A 706 6.63 -12.18 33.33
CA ARG A 706 6.48 -13.21 32.28
C ARG A 706 7.26 -12.80 31.02
N PRO A 707 8.62 -12.81 31.08
CA PRO A 707 9.47 -12.20 30.06
C PRO A 707 9.36 -12.86 28.68
N ASP A 708 9.15 -14.19 28.61
CA ASP A 708 9.06 -14.90 27.33
C ASP A 708 7.80 -14.52 26.55
N GLU A 709 6.67 -14.36 27.26
CA GLU A 709 5.41 -13.90 26.66
C GLU A 709 5.49 -12.40 26.30
N ALA A 710 6.11 -11.58 27.15
CA ALA A 710 6.35 -10.17 26.85
C ALA A 710 7.20 -10.02 25.57
N LEU A 711 8.24 -10.84 25.43
CA LEU A 711 9.09 -10.87 24.25
C LEU A 711 8.32 -11.26 22.99
N ALA A 712 7.40 -12.22 23.08
CA ALA A 712 6.52 -12.57 21.96
C ALA A 712 5.63 -11.39 21.55
N ALA A 713 5.06 -10.65 22.51
CA ALA A 713 4.28 -9.44 22.21
C ALA A 713 5.11 -8.32 21.58
N TYR A 714 6.36 -8.11 22.03
CA TYR A 714 7.28 -7.17 21.39
C TYR A 714 7.66 -7.55 19.95
N ARG A 715 7.75 -8.86 19.64
CA ARG A 715 7.96 -9.32 18.26
C ARG A 715 6.76 -8.97 17.38
N GLN A 716 5.54 -9.24 17.84
CA GLN A 716 4.31 -8.89 17.09
C GLN A 716 4.21 -7.39 16.83
N LEU A 717 4.50 -6.56 17.84
CA LEU A 717 4.57 -5.11 17.69
C LEU A 717 5.57 -4.69 16.60
N ASN A 718 6.77 -5.27 16.62
CA ASN A 718 7.79 -4.97 15.62
C ASN A 718 7.33 -5.39 14.22
N ASP A 719 6.90 -6.65 14.04
CA ASP A 719 6.52 -7.19 12.73
C ASP A 719 5.39 -6.39 12.06
N THR A 720 4.41 -5.96 12.87
CA THR A 720 3.31 -5.11 12.39
C THR A 720 3.82 -3.74 11.94
N ARG A 721 4.66 -3.08 12.76
CA ARG A 721 5.26 -1.78 12.40
C ARG A 721 6.22 -1.87 11.22
N ARG A 722 6.90 -3.01 11.03
CA ARG A 722 7.79 -3.27 9.89
C ARG A 722 7.01 -3.27 8.60
N THR A 723 5.87 -3.95 8.58
CA THR A 723 4.96 -4.01 7.42
C THR A 723 4.47 -2.61 7.04
N LEU A 724 4.02 -1.81 8.02
CA LEU A 724 3.57 -0.45 7.77
C LEU A 724 4.69 0.47 7.24
N ALA A 725 5.88 0.38 7.84
CA ALA A 725 7.05 1.13 7.40
C ALA A 725 7.51 0.75 5.98
N TYR A 726 7.37 -0.53 5.59
CA TYR A 726 7.69 -1.02 4.24
C TYR A 726 6.76 -0.43 3.18
N HIS A 727 5.46 -0.34 3.46
CA HIS A 727 4.48 0.25 2.53
C HIS A 727 4.52 1.80 2.49
N SER A 728 5.14 2.43 3.47
CA SER A 728 5.25 3.90 3.58
C SER A 728 6.69 4.40 3.79
N PRO A 729 7.66 4.07 2.90
CA PRO A 729 9.08 4.31 3.14
C PRO A 729 9.45 5.80 3.24
N GLY A 730 8.64 6.69 2.67
CA GLY A 730 8.86 8.15 2.70
C GLY A 730 8.28 8.88 3.92
N ARG A 731 7.44 8.23 4.74
CA ARG A 731 6.75 8.88 5.88
C ARG A 731 7.56 8.76 7.16
N SER A 732 7.71 9.87 7.90
CA SER A 732 8.51 9.91 9.14
C SER A 732 7.91 9.07 10.26
N LYS A 733 6.59 9.17 10.51
CA LYS A 733 5.92 8.49 11.63
C LYS A 733 6.06 6.96 11.59
N PRO A 734 5.74 6.24 10.48
CA PRO A 734 5.94 4.78 10.43
C PRO A 734 7.39 4.32 10.63
N GLN A 735 8.37 5.06 10.08
CA GLN A 735 9.79 4.74 10.27
C GLN A 735 10.22 4.95 11.72
N LYS A 736 9.73 6.00 12.38
CA LYS A 736 10.00 6.29 13.78
C LYS A 736 9.40 5.21 14.68
N ASP A 737 8.14 4.87 14.45
CA ASP A 737 7.43 3.85 15.24
C ASP A 737 8.12 2.48 15.11
N LEU A 738 8.56 2.09 13.91
CA LEU A 738 9.37 0.88 13.72
C LEU A 738 10.69 0.93 14.50
N ALA A 739 11.41 2.06 14.45
CA ALA A 739 12.68 2.19 15.15
C ALA A 739 12.51 2.04 16.67
N GLU A 740 11.44 2.61 17.23
CA GLU A 740 11.09 2.47 18.65
C GLU A 740 10.71 1.02 19.02
N ALA A 741 9.92 0.33 18.18
CA ALA A 741 9.56 -1.06 18.44
C ALA A 741 10.75 -2.01 18.33
N ALA A 742 11.63 -1.79 17.35
CA ALA A 742 12.87 -2.54 17.20
C ALA A 742 13.83 -2.33 18.38
N LYS A 743 13.91 -1.10 18.90
CA LYS A 743 14.61 -0.82 20.17
C LYS A 743 14.03 -1.64 21.31
N LEU A 744 12.71 -1.55 21.53
CA LEU A 744 12.05 -2.24 22.64
C LEU A 744 12.28 -3.75 22.56
N LEU A 745 12.16 -4.35 21.37
CA LEU A 745 12.45 -5.76 21.14
C LEU A 745 13.91 -6.12 21.45
N GLY A 746 14.87 -5.30 21.00
CA GLY A 746 16.29 -5.52 21.26
C GLY A 746 16.65 -5.42 22.75
N ASP A 747 16.07 -4.45 23.47
CA ASP A 747 16.29 -4.24 24.91
C ASP A 747 15.84 -5.46 25.75
N ARG A 748 14.85 -6.22 25.27
CA ARG A 748 14.35 -7.46 25.92
C ARG A 748 14.88 -8.75 25.32
N SER A 749 15.67 -8.68 24.25
CA SER A 749 16.25 -9.85 23.58
C SER A 749 17.66 -10.12 24.08
N THR A 750 18.17 -11.32 23.81
CA THR A 750 19.59 -11.67 24.02
C THR A 750 20.18 -12.31 22.77
N GLY A 751 21.51 -12.48 22.73
CA GLY A 751 22.20 -13.14 21.62
C GLY A 751 21.98 -12.42 20.28
N LEU A 752 21.72 -13.22 19.23
CA LEU A 752 21.51 -12.77 17.86
C LEU A 752 20.24 -11.93 17.68
N ALA A 753 19.14 -12.31 18.33
CA ALA A 753 17.87 -11.59 18.20
C ALA A 753 17.97 -10.13 18.67
N GLN A 754 18.75 -9.87 19.71
CA GLN A 754 19.05 -8.49 20.15
C GLN A 754 19.80 -7.70 19.09
N ILE A 755 20.80 -8.32 18.46
CA ILE A 755 21.61 -7.68 17.41
C ILE A 755 20.75 -7.35 16.19
N GLU A 756 19.91 -8.28 15.75
CA GLU A 756 19.03 -8.07 14.60
C GLU A 756 18.01 -6.94 14.84
N ALA A 757 17.43 -6.89 16.03
CA ALA A 757 16.49 -5.85 16.43
C ALA A 757 17.17 -4.46 16.47
N TYR A 758 18.36 -4.35 17.07
CA TYR A 758 19.11 -3.09 17.07
C TYR A 758 19.57 -2.69 15.67
N ARG A 759 19.96 -3.65 14.81
CA ARG A 759 20.33 -3.39 13.41
C ARG A 759 19.14 -2.80 12.64
N GLU A 760 17.93 -3.28 12.90
CA GLU A 760 16.71 -2.71 12.33
C GLU A 760 16.43 -1.29 12.84
N ALA A 761 16.57 -1.05 14.15
CA ALA A 761 16.41 0.28 14.72
C ALA A 761 17.40 1.28 14.09
N VAL A 762 18.68 0.92 13.98
CA VAL A 762 19.72 1.75 13.35
C VAL A 762 19.40 2.04 11.88
N ARG A 763 18.92 1.05 11.11
CA ARG A 763 18.50 1.26 9.71
C ARG A 763 17.35 2.27 9.59
N SER A 764 16.34 2.16 10.45
CA SER A 764 15.20 3.08 10.46
C SER A 764 15.61 4.50 10.86
N TRP A 765 16.46 4.66 11.88
CA TRP A 765 17.03 5.97 12.25
C TRP A 765 17.91 6.56 11.15
N ASN A 766 18.70 5.74 10.45
CA ASN A 766 19.51 6.21 9.32
C ASN A 766 18.63 6.77 8.19
N ARG A 767 17.52 6.09 7.83
CA ARG A 767 16.59 6.59 6.82
C ARG A 767 15.95 7.92 7.22
N LEU A 768 15.61 8.07 8.49
CA LEU A 768 15.03 9.31 9.01
C LEU A 768 16.01 10.48 8.94
N VAL A 769 17.27 10.28 9.35
CA VAL A 769 18.28 11.34 9.34
C VAL A 769 18.77 11.68 7.92
N ASP A 770 18.81 10.71 6.99
CA ASP A 770 19.23 10.94 5.60
C ASP A 770 18.20 11.70 4.75
N ASN A 771 16.93 11.75 5.18
CA ASN A 771 15.88 12.51 4.50
C ASN A 771 15.67 13.87 5.19
N PRO A 772 16.01 15.00 4.55
CA PRO A 772 15.89 16.34 5.17
C PRO A 772 14.48 16.66 5.67
N LYS A 773 13.42 16.14 5.03
CA LYS A 773 12.03 16.37 5.44
C LYS A 773 11.65 15.63 6.73
N ASN A 774 12.38 14.57 7.06
CA ASN A 774 12.08 13.69 8.20
C ASN A 774 13.13 13.80 9.31
N ALA A 775 14.28 14.45 9.04
CA ALA A 775 15.44 14.50 9.92
C ALA A 775 15.12 14.98 11.35
N ALA A 776 14.18 15.92 11.50
CA ALA A 776 13.72 16.39 12.81
C ALA A 776 13.24 15.26 13.74
N ALA A 777 12.67 14.19 13.21
CA ALA A 777 12.22 13.03 14.00
C ALA A 777 13.36 12.25 14.65
N ALA A 778 14.59 12.36 14.12
CA ALA A 778 15.79 11.67 14.62
C ALA A 778 16.64 12.56 15.54
N ALA A 779 16.36 13.87 15.64
CA ALA A 779 17.20 14.82 16.37
C ALA A 779 17.43 14.43 17.85
N GLY A 780 16.39 13.93 18.52
CA GLY A 780 16.46 13.49 19.92
C GLY A 780 17.02 12.09 20.16
N GLN A 781 17.53 11.40 19.14
CA GLN A 781 17.86 9.96 19.22
C GLN A 781 19.36 9.66 19.32
N TYR A 782 20.19 10.68 19.55
CA TYR A 782 21.65 10.54 19.64
C TYR A 782 22.07 9.46 20.66
N ASP A 783 21.59 9.57 21.90
CA ASP A 783 22.01 8.65 22.98
C ASP A 783 21.47 7.23 22.77
N VAL A 784 20.30 7.10 22.16
CA VAL A 784 19.69 5.82 21.81
C VAL A 784 20.55 5.06 20.80
N VAL A 785 20.90 5.71 19.68
CA VAL A 785 21.72 5.09 18.64
C VAL A 785 23.15 4.85 19.11
N LEU A 786 23.69 5.74 19.97
CA LEU A 786 24.99 5.54 20.61
C LEU A 786 25.01 4.31 21.53
N GLY A 787 23.90 4.05 22.23
CA GLY A 787 23.73 2.82 23.01
C GLY A 787 23.81 1.55 22.15
N PHE A 788 23.19 1.55 20.97
CA PHE A 788 23.29 0.44 20.01
C PHE A 788 24.73 0.26 19.52
N ALA A 789 25.38 1.36 19.12
CA ALA A 789 26.77 1.35 18.67
C ALA A 789 27.70 0.72 19.71
N ARG A 790 27.60 1.14 20.97
CA ARG A 790 28.37 0.56 22.09
C ARG A 790 28.07 -0.91 22.34
N THR A 791 26.82 -1.34 22.11
CA THR A 791 26.44 -2.75 22.26
C THR A 791 27.07 -3.62 21.17
N PHE A 792 27.04 -3.17 19.90
CA PHE A 792 27.72 -3.85 18.81
C PHE A 792 29.23 -3.92 19.06
N ASP A 793 29.83 -2.80 19.49
CA ASP A 793 31.25 -2.68 19.82
C ASP A 793 31.67 -3.66 20.95
N ALA A 794 30.89 -3.73 22.03
CA ALA A 794 31.13 -4.65 23.14
C ALA A 794 31.02 -6.13 22.73
N LYS A 795 30.13 -6.44 21.76
CA LYS A 795 29.97 -7.78 21.18
C LYS A 795 30.93 -8.07 20.04
N LYS A 796 31.81 -7.12 19.68
CA LYS A 796 32.75 -7.21 18.56
C LYS A 796 32.06 -7.35 17.19
N ASP A 797 30.82 -6.89 17.08
CA ASP A 797 30.10 -6.75 15.81
C ASP A 797 30.50 -5.41 15.14
N TRP A 798 31.78 -5.33 14.77
CA TRP A 798 32.40 -4.10 14.31
C TRP A 798 31.75 -3.46 13.07
N PRO A 799 31.24 -4.22 12.07
CA PRO A 799 30.52 -3.64 10.93
C PRO A 799 29.24 -2.89 11.34
N ASP A 800 28.44 -3.46 12.24
CA ASP A 800 27.23 -2.81 12.75
C ASP A 800 27.58 -1.67 13.73
N ALA A 801 28.64 -1.82 14.53
CA ALA A 801 29.16 -0.75 15.39
C ALA A 801 29.57 0.47 14.56
N GLN A 802 30.35 0.27 13.50
CA GLN A 802 30.73 1.33 12.57
C GLN A 802 29.50 1.99 11.94
N SER A 803 28.55 1.20 11.43
CA SER A 803 27.32 1.70 10.83
C SER A 803 26.52 2.56 11.81
N ALA A 804 26.36 2.10 13.06
CA ALA A 804 25.66 2.82 14.10
C ALA A 804 26.39 4.13 14.49
N TYR A 805 27.71 4.11 14.67
CA TYR A 805 28.49 5.33 14.96
C TYR A 805 28.38 6.38 13.84
N ARG A 806 28.28 5.97 12.56
CA ARG A 806 28.00 6.90 11.46
C ARG A 806 26.63 7.56 11.60
N VAL A 807 25.60 6.83 12.02
CA VAL A 807 24.27 7.40 12.28
C VAL A 807 24.31 8.37 13.46
N VAL A 808 25.02 8.01 14.55
CA VAL A 808 25.25 8.90 15.71
C VAL A 808 25.88 10.22 15.26
N MET A 809 26.93 10.14 14.43
CA MET A 809 27.58 11.31 13.86
C MET A 809 26.61 12.16 13.04
N LYS A 810 25.80 11.56 12.15
CA LYS A 810 24.78 12.29 11.36
C LYS A 810 23.77 13.01 12.25
N ILE A 811 23.29 12.39 13.32
CA ILE A 811 22.36 13.01 14.27
C ILE A 811 23.04 14.17 15.02
N ALA A 812 24.31 14.03 15.43
CA ALA A 812 25.05 15.12 16.06
C ALA A 812 25.26 16.31 15.11
N VAL A 813 25.63 16.04 13.85
CA VAL A 813 25.75 17.08 12.80
C VAL A 813 24.42 17.77 12.56
N LEU A 814 23.31 17.02 12.47
CA LEU A 814 21.97 17.58 12.33
C LEU A 814 21.64 18.56 13.46
N ASN A 815 21.88 18.17 14.72
CA ASN A 815 21.62 19.03 15.87
C ASN A 815 22.52 20.28 15.88
N TYR A 816 23.80 20.13 15.50
CA TYR A 816 24.71 21.27 15.35
C TYR A 816 24.27 22.24 14.25
N VAL A 817 23.76 21.74 13.12
CA VAL A 817 23.23 22.58 12.03
C VAL A 817 21.97 23.32 12.48
N ASN A 818 21.11 22.69 13.27
CA ASN A 818 19.89 23.31 13.80
C ASN A 818 20.20 24.39 14.87
N ASP A 819 21.21 24.17 15.71
CA ASP A 819 21.69 25.15 16.69
C ASP A 819 23.23 25.20 16.71
N PRO A 820 23.86 26.03 15.86
CA PRO A 820 25.32 26.17 15.80
C PRO A 820 25.96 26.74 17.08
N SER A 821 25.15 27.34 17.97
CA SER A 821 25.63 27.89 19.24
C SER A 821 25.89 26.79 20.28
N ALA A 822 25.22 25.64 20.14
CA ALA A 822 25.42 24.45 20.96
C ALA A 822 26.65 23.65 20.47
N THR A 823 27.85 24.19 20.71
CA THR A 823 29.14 23.62 20.25
C THR A 823 29.40 22.18 20.75
N SER A 824 28.73 21.75 21.82
CA SER A 824 28.80 20.37 22.31
C SER A 824 28.37 19.32 21.28
N TRP A 825 27.51 19.68 20.32
CA TRP A 825 27.13 18.78 19.23
C TRP A 825 28.24 18.55 18.21
N ARG A 826 29.12 19.53 18.00
CA ARG A 826 30.32 19.36 17.18
C ARG A 826 31.28 18.35 17.83
N ASP A 827 31.56 18.51 19.12
CA ASP A 827 32.45 17.60 19.84
C ASP A 827 31.92 16.16 19.82
N LYS A 828 30.60 15.98 20.00
CA LYS A 828 29.91 14.69 19.87
C LYS A 828 30.03 14.09 18.47
N ALA A 829 29.93 14.90 17.42
CA ALA A 829 30.11 14.43 16.05
C ALA A 829 31.55 13.95 15.80
N GLU A 830 32.56 14.69 16.25
CA GLU A 830 33.97 14.32 16.14
C GLU A 830 34.29 13.05 16.96
N GLU A 831 33.68 12.86 18.13
CA GLU A 831 33.79 11.63 18.92
C GLU A 831 33.19 10.43 18.20
N ALA A 832 31.98 10.56 17.66
CA ALA A 832 31.30 9.50 16.91
C ALA A 832 32.06 9.14 15.62
N GLU A 833 32.65 10.12 14.93
CA GLU A 833 33.52 9.88 13.77
C GLU A 833 34.75 9.04 14.15
N ARG A 834 35.46 9.43 15.22
CA ARG A 834 36.62 8.68 15.73
C ARG A 834 36.24 7.25 16.08
N ALA A 835 35.11 7.04 16.77
CA ALA A 835 34.63 5.71 17.12
C ALA A 835 34.28 4.88 15.89
N SER A 836 33.63 5.48 14.87
CA SER A 836 33.35 4.83 13.58
C SER A 836 34.64 4.39 12.86
N VAL A 837 35.70 5.19 12.89
CA VAL A 837 37.00 4.84 12.28
C VAL A 837 37.66 3.67 13.04
N VAL A 838 37.62 3.68 14.38
CA VAL A 838 38.18 2.59 15.19
C VAL A 838 37.44 1.28 14.94
N ALA A 839 36.10 1.30 14.94
CA ALA A 839 35.29 0.13 14.63
C ALA A 839 35.56 -0.39 13.20
N GLY A 840 35.69 0.51 12.22
CA GLY A 840 36.05 0.13 10.84
C GLY A 840 37.38 -0.61 10.75
N LYS A 841 38.43 -0.10 11.40
CA LYS A 841 39.73 -0.76 11.46
C LYS A 841 39.67 -2.12 12.17
N ALA A 842 38.86 -2.23 13.22
CA ALA A 842 38.66 -3.50 13.93
C ALA A 842 37.91 -4.52 13.07
N ALA A 843 36.96 -4.08 12.24
CA ALA A 843 36.27 -4.92 11.26
C ALA A 843 37.24 -5.46 10.20
N GLU A 844 38.13 -4.61 9.68
CA GLU A 844 39.15 -4.99 8.69
C GLU A 844 40.23 -5.93 9.26
N ALA A 845 40.54 -5.80 10.55
CA ALA A 845 41.55 -6.60 11.24
C ALA A 845 41.01 -7.92 11.82
N ALA A 846 39.68 -8.11 11.85
CA ALA A 846 39.08 -9.34 12.34
C ALA A 846 39.32 -10.48 11.34
N PRO A 847 39.76 -11.67 11.78
CA PRO A 847 39.82 -12.85 10.91
C PRO A 847 38.41 -13.16 10.39
N ALA A 848 38.32 -13.69 9.16
CA ALA A 848 37.08 -13.90 8.40
C ALA A 848 36.04 -14.87 9.03
N ASP A 849 36.18 -15.24 10.31
CA ASP A 849 35.23 -16.05 11.06
C ASP A 849 35.25 -15.68 12.57
N PRO A 850 34.16 -15.12 13.13
CA PRO A 850 33.85 -15.25 14.55
C PRO A 850 32.91 -16.46 14.77
N PRO A 851 32.95 -17.13 15.94
CA PRO A 851 32.03 -18.21 16.25
C PRO A 851 30.60 -17.66 16.32
N ARG A 852 29.70 -18.25 15.51
CA ARG A 852 28.26 -17.96 15.54
C ARG A 852 27.60 -18.41 16.83
#